data_AF-A0A2S3WBZ9-F1
#
_entry.id   AF-A0A2S3WBZ9-F1
#
_cell.length_a   1.000
_cell.length_b   1.000
_cell.length_c   1.000
_cell.angle_alpha   90.00
_cell.angle_beta   90.00
_cell.angle_gamma   90.00
#
_symmetry.space_group_name_H-M   'P 1'
#
loop_
_entity.id
_entity.type
_entity.pdbx_description
1 polymer ?
#
loop_
_entity_poly.entity_id
_entity_poly.type
_entity_poly.pdbx_seq_one_letter_code
_entity_poly.pdbx_strand_id
1 'polypeptide(L)'
;MSNPALGLGCSPEQALANLRQLYAKPEHPYYILAPDYRETSSGIASLHYLCHLLNLRGREAYILGKAQVNPDLKTPLLDAQAAQRHVDTGRVPIAIYPEVVEGNPFECSVVARFLLNFEGFITGRGMAAAPSDLLFYSGALIAARHGNPEGDLLCLPTINVDLFCAAAPGTVREGKYLYQNRFALEQIDYSQLPADIRLLSMANALTLAQLADLLRKAQVMYTHEWSMTCVIAVLCGCPVIFIPGHGIDQQFLDASFVGSSGFAMLDQPDALRHASAGVEGALQRYVERTAPFWQQLEVFVDKTQQAARREQQGNALGVLGWLRQRYPLAEPLRLINAKLDAAAAPSIAVVVRASADQVALTRTLDSLQRSLYKRLEVIVLSSDEPDQAMARWLPGDSEQWQAPVNTLLADSTSDWFMLVEAGVEFTASGLLMVALKLLETPPSCLALFGDEAVRLDGGAVDLCLRPELNLDLLLAQPANLARHWLYRRLAVLSQQGFGLASGAAAELACQLRLLNEHGLSCVAHVSEPLLVADGAPARDCPDERAVIAAHLHERGYAQAQVLALAQAAGCYRIDYQHAQQATVSIMIYVQGGLVQLQRCLEILLTQTTHPAYEIVLIEPGSDDPAVAQWLEMVSQIDQARFQVLRFMPGQSRAALCNAAAQEARGDYLVWLDAGVSVLDGGWLQTLLNQAQRPEVGAVAGKLQTGTGLLHRAALVLGLGGSVSSGVDGAAHDHVGYMGRLWLEHDCSALADECLMVRRDSFLQVGGFALDPLLVPWVGADLCLKLQQIGYLNVWTPYARFLIEAEVVSPAGADEEDALFARWLPQLLHDACYNENFSLVAGEAFAVQSNAMSWRPLKDIAPTVLVLASACEGDGQLRLIQPHQALGRAGLIDGTVHMGLMSPVQIERFAPASIVLQRPIDEDHLLTLRRLRAFSQAFKICDLDGFAPGLAPGGGAAALLEHLQPGLMQADRVVVSSPVLADLLRGAHDDIRLLESALSADWGRLQGQRRTGERARVGWLGSTDAALLEEVVPALANEVDWVVIGECPSVLQPFVKELHPAVEPGQLGLALAALNLDLALVPLADTLVNACGSDLRVLQHASCGHPVVCSRVAGLAGGDSLPLSRVANQTEEWLRAIRLHLEDRDASAALGDALQAAVRADWLLAGPRLQAWRQVWLER
;
A
#
# COMPACT_ATOMS: atom_id res chain seq x y z
N MET A 1 54.27 34.42 -19.76
CA MET A 1 54.20 32.95 -19.73
C MET A 1 53.00 32.53 -20.55
N SER A 2 53.23 32.25 -21.83
CA SER A 2 52.24 31.73 -22.77
C SER A 2 52.17 30.22 -22.58
N ASN A 3 50.98 29.70 -22.28
CA ASN A 3 50.75 28.26 -22.23
C ASN A 3 50.71 27.73 -23.68
N PRO A 4 51.66 26.88 -24.11
CA PRO A 4 51.74 26.44 -25.49
C PRO A 4 50.78 25.27 -25.74
N ALA A 5 50.05 25.34 -26.85
CA ALA A 5 49.31 24.26 -27.50
C ALA A 5 48.20 23.55 -26.69
N LEU A 6 46.98 24.08 -26.79
CA LEU A 6 45.79 23.23 -26.91
C LEU A 6 45.15 23.51 -28.27
N GLY A 7 45.37 22.58 -29.20
CA GLY A 7 44.66 22.54 -30.47
C GLY A 7 43.15 22.47 -30.21
N LEU A 8 42.40 23.25 -30.98
CA LEU A 8 40.94 23.23 -31.02
C LEU A 8 40.43 21.80 -31.25
N GLY A 9 39.51 21.35 -30.39
CA GLY A 9 38.90 20.04 -30.54
C GLY A 9 37.66 19.79 -29.68
N CYS A 10 36.94 20.83 -29.27
CA CYS A 10 35.57 20.64 -28.79
C CYS A 10 34.65 21.04 -29.94
N SER A 11 33.93 20.07 -30.52
CA SER A 11 32.92 20.37 -31.54
C SER A 11 31.88 21.35 -30.97
N PRO A 12 31.21 22.18 -31.79
CA PRO A 12 30.11 23.03 -31.32
C PRO A 12 29.03 22.24 -30.56
N GLU A 13 28.80 20.98 -30.94
CA GLU A 13 27.91 20.04 -30.26
C GLU A 13 28.41 19.67 -28.86
N GLN A 14 29.69 19.36 -28.69
CA GLN A 14 30.28 19.11 -27.36
C GLN A 14 30.31 20.37 -26.50
N ALA A 15 30.58 21.54 -27.09
CA ALA A 15 30.53 22.81 -26.37
C ALA A 15 29.09 23.11 -25.88
N LEU A 16 28.09 22.85 -26.71
CA LEU A 16 26.67 22.97 -26.35
C LEU A 16 26.24 21.93 -25.31
N ALA A 17 26.73 20.69 -25.40
CA ALA A 17 26.50 19.65 -24.40
C ALA A 17 27.08 20.05 -23.03
N ASN A 18 28.30 20.62 -23.01
CA ASN A 18 28.93 21.14 -21.79
C ASN A 18 28.15 22.34 -21.20
N LEU A 19 27.64 23.24 -22.06
CA LEU A 19 26.79 24.35 -21.61
C LEU A 19 25.44 23.87 -21.06
N ARG A 20 24.87 22.79 -21.61
CA ARG A 20 23.65 22.16 -21.06
C ARG A 20 23.92 21.47 -19.73
N GLN A 21 25.08 20.85 -19.55
CA GLN A 21 25.48 20.22 -18.28
C GLN A 21 25.56 21.22 -17.12
N LEU A 22 25.94 22.47 -17.39
CA LEU A 22 25.99 23.56 -16.39
C LEU A 22 24.65 23.82 -15.69
N TYR A 23 23.54 23.55 -16.35
CA TYR A 23 22.18 23.73 -15.83
C TYR A 23 21.43 22.40 -15.67
N ALA A 24 22.12 21.26 -15.86
CA ALA A 24 21.52 19.95 -15.69
C ALA A 24 21.19 19.76 -14.21
N LYS A 25 19.93 19.44 -13.91
CA LYS A 25 19.53 19.06 -12.55
C LYS A 25 20.15 17.70 -12.22
N PRO A 26 20.61 17.47 -10.98
CA PRO A 26 21.08 16.15 -10.60
C PRO A 26 19.94 15.14 -10.74
N GLU A 27 20.30 13.96 -11.25
CA GLU A 27 19.38 12.86 -11.51
C GLU A 27 18.97 12.10 -10.24
N HIS A 28 18.19 11.03 -10.40
CA HIS A 28 17.70 10.20 -9.30
C HIS A 28 18.84 9.41 -8.63
N PRO A 29 18.89 9.33 -7.29
CA PRO A 29 20.00 8.70 -6.57
C PRO A 29 19.91 7.17 -6.61
N TYR A 30 21.06 6.49 -6.56
CA TYR A 30 21.16 5.03 -6.45
C TYR A 30 21.47 4.59 -5.02
N TYR A 31 20.72 3.62 -4.54
CA TYR A 31 20.77 3.06 -3.19
C TYR A 31 21.16 1.58 -3.29
N ILE A 32 22.43 1.25 -3.01
CA ILE A 32 22.99 -0.07 -3.32
C ILE A 32 23.16 -0.87 -2.04
N LEU A 33 22.39 -1.95 -1.87
CA LEU A 33 22.53 -2.84 -0.73
C LEU A 33 23.77 -3.72 -0.89
N ALA A 34 24.79 -3.50 -0.07
CA ALA A 34 26.04 -4.27 -0.13
C ALA A 34 26.59 -4.58 1.28
N PRO A 35 27.19 -5.76 1.49
CA PRO A 35 27.99 -6.04 2.69
C PRO A 35 29.25 -5.15 2.79
N ASP A 36 29.92 -5.20 3.94
CA ASP A 36 31.23 -4.54 4.16
C ASP A 36 32.21 -4.93 3.05
N TYR A 37 32.97 -3.94 2.56
CA TYR A 37 33.92 -4.15 1.47
C TYR A 37 34.94 -5.24 1.84
N ARG A 38 35.03 -6.28 1.01
CA ARG A 38 36.04 -7.34 1.13
C ARG A 38 36.62 -7.63 -0.23
N GLU A 39 37.92 -7.42 -0.35
CA GLU A 39 38.68 -7.61 -1.58
C GLU A 39 38.70 -9.07 -2.05
N THR A 40 38.41 -10.02 -1.16
CA THR A 40 38.35 -11.47 -1.44
C THR A 40 37.02 -11.94 -2.00
N SER A 41 35.99 -11.08 -2.09
CA SER A 41 34.66 -11.43 -2.60
C SER A 41 34.34 -10.64 -3.87
N SER A 42 34.27 -11.34 -5.01
CA SER A 42 33.96 -10.71 -6.31
C SER A 42 32.59 -10.06 -6.33
N GLY A 43 31.56 -10.68 -5.75
CA GLY A 43 30.21 -10.11 -5.71
C GLY A 43 30.13 -8.84 -4.86
N ILE A 44 30.76 -8.82 -3.69
CA ILE A 44 30.82 -7.62 -2.84
C ILE A 44 31.61 -6.53 -3.56
N ALA A 45 32.78 -6.85 -4.09
CA ALA A 45 33.58 -5.89 -4.85
C ALA A 45 32.78 -5.30 -6.02
N SER A 46 32.04 -6.11 -6.78
CA SER A 46 31.21 -5.63 -7.88
C SER A 46 30.18 -4.58 -7.47
N LEU A 47 29.50 -4.73 -6.33
CA LEU A 47 28.53 -3.74 -5.85
C LEU A 47 29.21 -2.40 -5.49
N HIS A 48 30.36 -2.46 -4.82
CA HIS A 48 31.14 -1.27 -4.46
C HIS A 48 31.77 -0.60 -5.69
N TYR A 49 32.28 -1.35 -6.65
CA TYR A 49 32.80 -0.81 -7.91
C TYR A 49 31.69 -0.20 -8.78
N LEU A 50 30.48 -0.76 -8.79
CA LEU A 50 29.33 -0.15 -9.46
C LEU A 50 29.00 1.21 -8.83
N CYS A 51 28.92 1.28 -7.49
CA CYS A 51 28.74 2.54 -6.75
C CYS A 51 29.82 3.57 -7.12
N HIS A 52 31.09 3.14 -7.11
CA HIS A 52 32.22 3.98 -7.49
C HIS A 52 32.10 4.55 -8.90
N LEU A 53 31.78 3.71 -9.89
CA LEU A 53 31.67 4.12 -11.29
C LEU A 53 30.51 5.09 -11.52
N LEU A 54 29.35 4.83 -10.91
CA LEU A 54 28.21 5.76 -10.96
C LEU A 54 28.61 7.14 -10.42
N ASN A 55 29.29 7.17 -9.28
CA ASN A 55 29.78 8.40 -8.67
C ASN A 55 30.90 9.12 -9.47
N LEU A 56 31.75 8.38 -10.19
CA LEU A 56 32.74 8.96 -11.12
C LEU A 56 32.09 9.56 -12.36
N ARG A 57 30.96 9.00 -12.80
CA ARG A 57 30.14 9.50 -13.91
C ARG A 57 29.17 10.62 -13.50
N GLY A 58 29.34 11.19 -12.31
CA GLY A 58 28.56 12.34 -11.83
C GLY A 58 27.15 12.00 -11.37
N ARG A 59 26.83 10.71 -11.15
CA ARG A 59 25.58 10.29 -10.49
C ARG A 59 25.77 10.29 -8.98
N GLU A 60 24.67 10.36 -8.23
CA GLU A 60 24.68 10.19 -6.77
C GLU A 60 24.37 8.71 -6.46
N ALA A 61 25.36 7.97 -5.95
CA ALA A 61 25.21 6.57 -5.58
C ALA A 61 25.77 6.32 -4.17
N TYR A 62 25.05 5.52 -3.38
CA TYR A 62 25.37 5.27 -1.98
C TYR A 62 25.32 3.78 -1.65
N ILE A 63 26.18 3.35 -0.73
CA ILE A 63 26.13 2.01 -0.14
C ILE A 63 25.18 2.04 1.06
N LEU A 64 24.25 1.08 1.07
CA LEU A 64 23.39 0.71 2.19
C LEU A 64 23.99 -0.56 2.81
N GLY A 65 24.70 -0.40 3.93
CA GLY A 65 25.51 -1.45 4.56
C GLY A 65 26.34 -0.91 5.74
N LYS A 66 27.08 -1.77 6.45
CA LYS A 66 27.90 -1.37 7.60
C LYS A 66 29.20 -0.65 7.19
N ALA A 67 29.84 -0.06 8.22
CA ALA A 67 30.75 1.08 8.18
C ALA A 67 32.05 0.96 7.35
N GLN A 68 32.35 -0.19 6.72
CA GLN A 68 33.63 -0.40 6.05
C GLN A 68 33.50 -0.37 4.51
N VAL A 69 33.93 0.74 3.93
CA VAL A 69 34.09 0.93 2.47
C VAL A 69 35.57 0.95 2.10
N ASN A 70 35.90 0.74 0.83
CA ASN A 70 37.27 0.91 0.36
C ASN A 70 37.62 2.41 0.31
N PRO A 71 38.65 2.89 1.04
CA PRO A 71 39.02 4.31 1.05
C PRO A 71 39.48 4.85 -0.31
N ASP A 72 39.93 3.97 -1.21
CA ASP A 72 40.35 4.33 -2.57
C ASP A 72 39.17 4.41 -3.56
N LEU A 73 37.97 4.00 -3.14
CA LEU A 73 36.75 4.07 -3.96
C LEU A 73 35.82 5.20 -3.50
N LYS A 74 35.16 5.83 -4.48
CA LYS A 74 34.08 6.81 -4.24
C LYS A 74 32.77 6.10 -3.92
N THR A 75 32.71 5.47 -2.75
CA THR A 75 31.60 4.64 -2.25
C THR A 75 31.06 5.22 -0.93
N PRO A 76 30.37 6.37 -0.95
CA PRO A 76 29.83 6.96 0.27
C PRO A 76 28.73 6.06 0.85
N LEU A 77 28.63 6.04 2.19
CA LEU A 77 27.49 5.44 2.88
C LEU A 77 26.29 6.39 2.79
N LEU A 78 25.08 5.85 2.68
CA LEU A 78 23.87 6.67 2.76
C LEU A 78 23.66 7.11 4.22
N ASP A 79 23.65 8.41 4.47
CA ASP A 79 23.27 8.98 5.76
C ASP A 79 21.84 9.55 5.74
N ALA A 80 21.29 9.81 6.93
CA ALA A 80 19.93 10.32 7.09
C ALA A 80 19.73 11.70 6.43
N GLN A 81 20.76 12.55 6.39
CA GLN A 81 20.67 13.88 5.79
C GLN A 81 20.57 13.80 4.27
N ALA A 82 21.36 12.94 3.64
CA ALA A 82 21.31 12.68 2.21
C ALA A 82 19.96 12.06 1.81
N ALA A 83 19.47 11.09 2.59
CA ALA A 83 18.16 10.49 2.38
C ALA A 83 17.04 11.54 2.49
N GLN A 84 17.03 12.36 3.54
CA GLN A 84 16.04 13.42 3.73
C GLN A 84 16.09 14.45 2.61
N ARG A 85 17.29 14.88 2.18
CA ARG A 85 17.45 15.80 1.05
C ARG A 85 16.85 15.26 -0.25
N HIS A 86 16.93 13.95 -0.50
CA HIS A 86 16.30 13.34 -1.68
C HIS A 86 14.77 13.39 -1.59
N VAL A 87 14.21 13.17 -0.40
CA VAL A 87 12.78 13.33 -0.14
C VAL A 87 12.34 14.78 -0.36
N ASP A 88 13.02 15.75 0.28
CA ASP A 88 12.68 17.18 0.20
C ASP A 88 12.76 17.74 -1.23
N THR A 89 13.61 17.14 -2.07
CA THR A 89 13.78 17.52 -3.48
C THR A 89 12.94 16.68 -4.45
N GLY A 90 12.06 15.81 -3.94
CA GLY A 90 11.16 14.98 -4.74
C GLY A 90 11.88 13.99 -5.64
N ARG A 91 13.08 13.53 -5.27
CA ARG A 91 13.87 12.59 -6.07
C ARG A 91 13.56 11.17 -5.64
N VAL A 92 13.12 10.36 -6.60
CA VAL A 92 12.88 8.93 -6.43
C VAL A 92 14.19 8.16 -6.34
N PRO A 93 14.50 7.45 -5.25
CA PRO A 93 15.69 6.59 -5.18
C PRO A 93 15.52 5.29 -5.98
N ILE A 94 16.61 4.85 -6.60
CA ILE A 94 16.71 3.57 -7.32
C ILE A 94 17.45 2.58 -6.42
N ALA A 95 16.75 1.58 -5.90
CA ALA A 95 17.37 0.52 -5.11
C ALA A 95 18.06 -0.51 -6.02
N ILE A 96 19.28 -0.91 -5.65
CA ILE A 96 20.02 -2.00 -6.30
C ILE A 96 20.19 -3.14 -5.28
N TYR A 97 19.68 -4.32 -5.64
CA TYR A 97 19.75 -5.52 -4.81
C TYR A 97 20.48 -6.65 -5.54
N PRO A 98 21.44 -7.34 -4.88
CA PRO A 98 21.98 -8.59 -5.40
C PRO A 98 20.98 -9.75 -5.25
N GLU A 99 21.23 -10.87 -5.92
CA GLU A 99 20.33 -12.03 -5.98
C GLU A 99 20.08 -12.76 -4.66
N VAL A 100 20.83 -12.39 -3.62
CA VAL A 100 20.69 -12.96 -2.27
C VAL A 100 19.67 -12.20 -1.41
N VAL A 101 19.14 -11.07 -1.91
CA VAL A 101 18.20 -10.22 -1.19
C VAL A 101 16.77 -10.53 -1.63
N GLU A 102 15.95 -10.91 -0.67
CA GLU A 102 14.54 -11.23 -0.85
C GLU A 102 13.66 -9.96 -0.77
N GLY A 103 12.75 -9.79 -1.73
CA GLY A 103 11.78 -8.69 -1.74
C GLY A 103 12.42 -7.30 -1.88
N ASN A 104 11.69 -6.25 -1.48
CA ASN A 104 12.12 -4.85 -1.56
C ASN A 104 12.29 -4.26 -0.14
N PRO A 105 13.37 -4.60 0.57
CA PRO A 105 13.53 -4.27 1.99
C PRO A 105 13.59 -2.76 2.30
N PHE A 106 13.84 -1.91 1.31
CA PHE A 106 13.86 -0.45 1.49
C PHE A 106 12.64 0.25 0.90
N GLU A 107 11.63 -0.51 0.47
CA GLU A 107 10.36 -0.01 -0.05
C GLU A 107 10.55 1.07 -1.13
N CYS A 108 11.64 0.99 -1.89
CA CYS A 108 11.94 1.95 -2.93
C CYS A 108 11.05 1.69 -4.14
N SER A 109 10.51 2.76 -4.72
CA SER A 109 9.60 2.65 -5.86
C SER A 109 10.22 2.09 -7.15
N VAL A 110 11.55 2.18 -7.28
CA VAL A 110 12.30 1.62 -8.41
C VAL A 110 13.35 0.66 -7.89
N VAL A 111 13.30 -0.58 -8.38
CA VAL A 111 14.20 -1.66 -7.97
C VAL A 111 14.92 -2.21 -9.19
N ALA A 112 16.24 -2.33 -9.08
CA ALA A 112 17.10 -3.04 -10.02
C ALA A 112 17.75 -4.25 -9.33
N ARG A 113 17.49 -5.45 -9.84
CA ARG A 113 18.15 -6.68 -9.42
C ARG A 113 19.44 -6.84 -10.20
N PHE A 114 20.56 -6.86 -9.51
CA PHE A 114 21.85 -7.17 -10.11
C PHE A 114 22.26 -8.59 -9.76
N LEU A 115 21.95 -9.53 -10.64
CA LEU A 115 22.25 -10.95 -10.45
C LEU A 115 23.73 -11.20 -10.69
N LEU A 116 24.47 -11.38 -9.60
CA LEU A 116 25.90 -11.64 -9.59
C LEU A 116 26.20 -13.15 -9.68
N ASN A 117 25.22 -14.00 -9.34
CA ASN A 117 25.27 -15.45 -9.44
C ASN A 117 23.88 -16.03 -9.79
N PHE A 118 23.79 -17.36 -9.90
CA PHE A 118 22.50 -18.04 -10.05
C PHE A 118 21.62 -17.82 -8.81
N GLU A 119 20.35 -17.54 -9.03
CA GLU A 119 19.36 -17.37 -7.98
C GLU A 119 19.30 -18.61 -7.06
N GLY A 120 19.22 -18.38 -5.75
CA GLY A 120 19.17 -19.45 -4.75
C GLY A 120 20.47 -20.22 -4.55
N PHE A 121 21.55 -19.90 -5.29
CA PHE A 121 22.82 -20.63 -5.18
C PHE A 121 23.48 -20.52 -3.80
N ILE A 122 23.46 -19.33 -3.19
CA ILE A 122 24.10 -19.07 -1.89
C ILE A 122 23.12 -19.32 -0.74
N THR A 123 21.86 -18.92 -0.89
CA THR A 123 20.88 -18.86 0.20
C THR A 123 19.86 -20.01 0.18
N GLY A 124 19.78 -20.77 -0.92
CA GLY A 124 18.73 -21.77 -1.14
C GLY A 124 17.34 -21.19 -1.35
N ARG A 125 17.20 -19.87 -1.52
CA ARG A 125 15.92 -19.15 -1.63
C ARG A 125 15.90 -18.24 -2.86
N GLY A 126 14.72 -18.06 -3.45
CA GLY A 126 14.51 -17.09 -4.52
C GLY A 126 14.54 -15.65 -4.02
N MET A 127 14.78 -14.70 -4.93
CA MET A 127 14.78 -13.27 -4.68
C MET A 127 13.38 -12.71 -4.40
N ALA A 128 12.33 -13.45 -4.79
CA ALA A 128 10.95 -12.96 -4.79
C ALA A 128 10.83 -11.59 -5.50
N ALA A 129 11.49 -11.46 -6.65
CA ALA A 129 11.49 -10.22 -7.43
C ALA A 129 10.05 -9.87 -7.86
N ALA A 130 9.67 -8.60 -7.70
CA ALA A 130 8.37 -8.15 -8.20
C ALA A 130 8.39 -8.09 -9.74
N PRO A 131 7.26 -8.25 -10.44
CA PRO A 131 7.22 -8.12 -11.90
C PRO A 131 7.67 -6.74 -12.42
N SER A 132 7.67 -5.72 -11.56
CA SER A 132 8.17 -4.38 -11.86
C SER A 132 9.68 -4.22 -11.71
N ASP A 133 10.39 -5.19 -11.14
CA ASP A 133 11.83 -5.11 -10.91
C ASP A 133 12.59 -5.19 -12.23
N LEU A 134 13.58 -4.31 -12.41
CA LEU A 134 14.48 -4.33 -13.56
C LEU A 134 15.59 -5.37 -13.31
N LEU A 135 15.78 -6.33 -14.22
CA LEU A 135 16.73 -7.43 -14.03
C LEU A 135 18.00 -7.20 -14.87
N PHE A 136 19.16 -7.24 -14.22
CA PHE A 136 20.47 -7.12 -14.85
C PHE A 136 21.37 -8.29 -14.44
N TYR A 137 22.09 -8.87 -15.40
CA TYR A 137 22.85 -10.11 -15.20
C TYR A 137 24.36 -9.89 -15.36
N SER A 138 25.17 -10.45 -14.45
CA SER A 138 26.63 -10.40 -14.54
C SER A 138 27.21 -11.29 -15.66
N GLY A 139 26.39 -12.11 -16.32
CA GLY A 139 26.77 -12.90 -17.49
C GLY A 139 25.60 -13.61 -18.18
N ALA A 140 25.77 -13.92 -19.46
CA ALA A 140 24.72 -14.52 -20.32
C ALA A 140 24.23 -15.89 -19.83
N LEU A 141 25.09 -16.70 -19.22
CA LEU A 141 24.70 -18.00 -18.67
C LEU A 141 23.72 -17.86 -17.49
N ILE A 142 23.87 -16.82 -16.67
CA ILE A 142 22.97 -16.54 -15.55
C ILE A 142 21.61 -16.11 -16.10
N ALA A 143 21.59 -15.23 -17.10
CA ALA A 143 20.38 -14.78 -17.78
C ALA A 143 19.60 -15.96 -18.41
N ALA A 144 20.28 -16.82 -19.16
CA ALA A 144 19.68 -18.00 -19.78
C ALA A 144 19.11 -19.00 -18.75
N ARG A 145 19.83 -19.28 -17.65
CA ARG A 145 19.34 -20.19 -16.60
C ARG A 145 18.21 -19.61 -15.76
N HIS A 146 18.14 -18.28 -15.65
CA HIS A 146 17.01 -17.58 -15.05
C HIS A 146 15.77 -17.54 -15.96
N GLY A 147 15.87 -18.06 -17.20
CA GLY A 147 14.76 -18.10 -18.16
C GLY A 147 14.64 -16.86 -19.05
N ASN A 148 15.67 -15.99 -19.10
CA ASN A 148 15.69 -14.79 -19.92
C ASN A 148 17.01 -14.69 -20.72
N PRO A 149 17.17 -15.44 -21.83
CA PRO A 149 18.42 -15.49 -22.59
C PRO A 149 18.79 -14.17 -23.29
N GLU A 150 17.82 -13.28 -23.51
CA GLU A 150 18.03 -11.92 -24.04
C GLU A 150 18.03 -10.85 -22.94
N GLY A 151 18.20 -11.26 -21.67
CA GLY A 151 18.20 -10.36 -20.52
C GLY A 151 19.31 -9.30 -20.56
N ASP A 152 19.06 -8.16 -19.93
CA ASP A 152 20.01 -7.05 -19.88
C ASP A 152 21.31 -7.43 -19.15
N LEU A 153 22.45 -7.38 -19.84
CA LEU A 153 23.74 -7.71 -19.26
C LEU A 153 24.36 -6.48 -18.58
N LEU A 154 25.02 -6.70 -17.44
CA LEU A 154 25.86 -5.74 -16.74
C LEU A 154 27.15 -6.45 -16.26
N CYS A 155 28.07 -6.70 -17.20
CA CYS A 155 29.28 -7.48 -16.97
C CYS A 155 30.43 -6.61 -16.45
N LEU A 156 30.36 -6.22 -15.18
CA LEU A 156 31.30 -5.27 -14.55
C LEU A 156 32.73 -5.82 -14.43
N PRO A 157 33.75 -5.21 -15.08
CA PRO A 157 35.15 -5.60 -14.93
C PRO A 157 35.75 -5.05 -13.62
N THR A 158 36.11 -5.92 -12.69
CA THR A 158 36.66 -5.53 -11.37
C THR A 158 38.18 -5.72 -11.23
N ILE A 159 38.88 -6.27 -12.24
CA ILE A 159 40.32 -6.47 -12.19
C ILE A 159 41.06 -5.15 -12.49
N ASN A 160 41.95 -4.74 -11.57
CA ASN A 160 42.92 -3.68 -11.82
C ASN A 160 44.02 -4.19 -12.77
N VAL A 161 43.94 -3.83 -14.04
CA VAL A 161 44.86 -4.28 -15.10
C VAL A 161 46.25 -3.65 -15.02
N ASP A 162 46.42 -2.52 -14.34
CA ASP A 162 47.73 -1.91 -14.11
C ASP A 162 48.50 -2.70 -13.04
N LEU A 163 47.78 -3.18 -12.02
CA LEU A 163 48.34 -4.04 -10.99
C LEU A 163 48.56 -5.47 -11.50
N PHE A 164 47.57 -6.05 -12.18
CA PHE A 164 47.62 -7.41 -12.70
C PHE A 164 47.97 -7.41 -14.18
N CYS A 165 49.26 -7.21 -14.44
CA CYS A 165 49.86 -7.22 -15.76
C CYS A 165 51.09 -8.13 -15.80
N ALA A 166 51.47 -8.55 -17.01
CA ALA A 166 52.65 -9.36 -17.24
C ALA A 166 53.92 -8.64 -16.79
N ALA A 167 54.88 -9.40 -16.28
CA ALA A 167 56.20 -8.88 -15.94
C ALA A 167 56.94 -8.36 -17.19
N ALA A 168 57.95 -7.51 -16.97
CA ALA A 168 58.80 -7.02 -18.06
C ALA A 168 59.43 -8.19 -18.86
N PRO A 169 59.61 -8.05 -20.19
CA PRO A 169 60.24 -9.07 -21.01
C PRO A 169 61.61 -9.50 -20.45
N GLY A 170 61.85 -10.80 -20.35
CA GLY A 170 63.08 -11.37 -19.78
C GLY A 170 63.05 -11.62 -18.26
N THR A 171 61.93 -11.39 -17.59
CA THR A 171 61.74 -11.81 -16.19
C THR A 171 61.80 -13.34 -16.07
N VAL A 172 62.70 -13.84 -15.22
CA VAL A 172 62.79 -15.28 -14.92
C VAL A 172 61.61 -15.68 -14.04
N ARG A 173 60.86 -16.70 -14.47
CA ARG A 173 59.71 -17.25 -13.73
C ARG A 173 60.08 -18.53 -13.01
N GLU A 174 59.89 -18.56 -11.69
CA GLU A 174 60.20 -19.66 -10.80
C GLU A 174 59.08 -19.92 -9.80
N GLY A 175 58.89 -21.18 -9.42
CA GLY A 175 57.89 -21.59 -8.43
C GLY A 175 56.57 -22.07 -9.04
N LYS A 176 56.06 -23.16 -8.48
CA LYS A 176 54.83 -23.84 -8.89
C LYS A 176 53.86 -23.76 -7.72
N TYR A 177 52.65 -23.26 -7.95
CA TYR A 177 51.71 -22.98 -6.87
C TYR A 177 50.44 -23.81 -7.02
N LEU A 178 49.86 -24.26 -5.91
CA LEU A 178 48.52 -24.83 -5.85
C LEU A 178 47.58 -23.78 -5.25
N TYR A 179 46.65 -23.25 -6.03
CA TYR A 179 45.62 -22.34 -5.54
C TYR A 179 44.47 -23.12 -4.90
N GLN A 180 44.17 -22.79 -3.64
CA GLN A 180 43.13 -23.44 -2.85
C GLN A 180 42.22 -22.40 -2.20
N ASN A 181 40.90 -22.56 -2.36
CA ASN A 181 39.89 -21.70 -1.75
C ASN A 181 38.79 -22.51 -1.05
N ARG A 182 37.91 -23.18 -1.80
CA ARG A 182 36.77 -23.95 -1.28
C ARG A 182 37.00 -25.45 -1.35
N PHE A 183 38.01 -25.91 -2.07
CA PHE A 183 38.36 -27.33 -2.15
C PHE A 183 39.17 -27.77 -0.93
N ALA A 184 38.78 -28.87 -0.29
CA ALA A 184 39.41 -29.35 0.94
C ALA A 184 40.81 -29.91 0.66
N LEU A 185 41.81 -29.47 1.44
CA LEU A 185 43.21 -29.87 1.25
C LEU A 185 43.40 -31.39 1.39
N GLU A 186 42.61 -32.06 2.24
CA GLU A 186 42.73 -33.51 2.45
C GLU A 186 42.26 -34.34 1.24
N GLN A 187 41.51 -33.73 0.32
CA GLN A 187 40.95 -34.39 -0.87
C GLN A 187 41.85 -34.30 -2.10
N ILE A 188 43.00 -33.61 -2.00
CA ILE A 188 43.91 -33.37 -3.12
C ILE A 188 44.89 -34.54 -3.27
N ASP A 189 44.93 -35.14 -4.45
CA ASP A 189 45.95 -36.13 -4.80
C ASP A 189 47.26 -35.44 -5.22
N TYR A 190 48.12 -35.18 -4.24
CA TYR A 190 49.42 -34.54 -4.45
C TYR A 190 50.38 -35.35 -5.33
N SER A 191 50.13 -36.64 -5.58
CA SER A 191 50.97 -37.45 -6.46
C SER A 191 50.92 -37.01 -7.94
N GLN A 192 49.84 -36.31 -8.32
CA GLN A 192 49.64 -35.74 -9.66
C GLN A 192 50.29 -34.37 -9.83
N LEU A 193 50.86 -33.82 -8.76
CA LEU A 193 51.43 -32.47 -8.71
C LEU A 193 52.97 -32.52 -8.61
N PRO A 194 53.67 -31.46 -9.04
CA PRO A 194 55.12 -31.35 -8.86
C PRO A 194 55.54 -31.46 -7.39
N ALA A 195 56.62 -32.19 -7.12
CA ALA A 195 57.14 -32.41 -5.76
C ALA A 195 57.56 -31.12 -5.02
N ASP A 196 57.81 -30.03 -5.76
CA ASP A 196 58.19 -28.70 -5.26
C ASP A 196 57.02 -27.71 -5.19
N ILE A 197 55.76 -28.18 -5.25
CA ILE A 197 54.58 -27.30 -5.24
C ILE A 197 54.40 -26.56 -3.92
N ARG A 198 54.00 -25.29 -4.00
CA ARG A 198 53.75 -24.40 -2.86
C ARG A 198 52.26 -24.06 -2.77
N LEU A 199 51.72 -23.97 -1.56
CA LEU A 199 50.31 -23.66 -1.37
C LEU A 199 50.04 -22.15 -1.44
N LEU A 200 49.07 -21.75 -2.25
CA LEU A 200 48.49 -20.41 -2.30
C LEU A 200 47.03 -20.51 -1.82
N SER A 201 46.84 -20.47 -0.50
CA SER A 201 45.52 -20.66 0.13
C SER A 201 44.84 -19.33 0.47
N MET A 202 43.54 -19.23 0.21
CA MET A 202 42.71 -18.09 0.61
C MET A 202 42.57 -17.95 2.13
N ALA A 203 42.81 -19.02 2.91
CA ALA A 203 42.84 -18.94 4.38
C ALA A 203 44.00 -18.06 4.89
N ASN A 204 45.07 -17.92 4.10
CA ASN A 204 46.20 -17.03 4.33
C ASN A 204 46.38 -16.10 3.11
N ALA A 205 45.33 -15.38 2.74
CA ALA A 205 45.30 -14.56 1.53
C ALA A 205 46.40 -13.48 1.54
N LEU A 206 47.14 -13.41 0.43
CA LEU A 206 48.07 -12.32 0.14
C LEU A 206 47.29 -11.04 -0.19
N THR A 207 47.89 -9.87 0.05
CA THR A 207 47.36 -8.61 -0.50
C THR A 207 47.39 -8.65 -2.03
N LEU A 208 46.54 -7.90 -2.72
CA LEU A 208 46.53 -7.90 -4.20
C LEU A 208 47.91 -7.57 -4.80
N ALA A 209 48.66 -6.66 -4.19
CA ALA A 209 50.01 -6.32 -4.64
C ALA A 209 51.00 -7.49 -4.46
N GLN A 210 50.97 -8.16 -3.32
CA GLN A 210 51.79 -9.35 -3.06
C GLN A 210 51.41 -10.51 -3.99
N LEU A 211 50.11 -10.69 -4.24
CA LEU A 211 49.58 -11.69 -5.15
C LEU A 211 50.03 -11.40 -6.59
N ALA A 212 49.93 -10.15 -7.05
CA ALA A 212 50.39 -9.72 -8.37
C ALA A 212 51.89 -10.01 -8.56
N ASP A 213 52.71 -9.64 -7.56
CA ASP A 213 54.16 -9.87 -7.61
C ASP A 213 54.53 -11.35 -7.59
N LEU A 214 53.78 -12.18 -6.85
CA LEU A 214 53.96 -13.63 -6.86
C LEU A 214 53.60 -14.20 -8.23
N LEU A 215 52.43 -13.85 -8.78
CA LEU A 215 51.94 -14.39 -10.05
C LEU A 215 52.79 -13.94 -11.24
N ARG A 216 53.35 -12.72 -11.22
CA ARG A 216 54.31 -12.24 -12.23
C ARG A 216 55.58 -13.09 -12.30
N LYS A 217 55.98 -13.68 -11.17
CA LYS A 217 57.19 -14.51 -11.03
C LYS A 217 56.88 -16.00 -11.08
N ALA A 218 55.64 -16.43 -10.90
CA ALA A 218 55.26 -17.83 -10.89
C ALA A 218 55.44 -18.48 -12.27
N GLN A 219 55.94 -19.72 -12.26
CA GLN A 219 56.07 -20.56 -13.45
C GLN A 219 54.70 -21.11 -13.89
N VAL A 220 53.88 -21.55 -12.93
CA VAL A 220 52.55 -22.13 -13.16
C VAL A 220 51.74 -22.16 -11.87
N MET A 221 50.41 -22.03 -12.01
CA MET A 221 49.44 -22.23 -10.94
C MET A 221 48.55 -23.43 -11.25
N TYR A 222 48.41 -24.37 -10.32
CA TYR A 222 47.49 -25.51 -10.38
C TYR A 222 46.25 -25.22 -9.54
N THR A 223 45.08 -25.70 -9.95
CA THR A 223 43.87 -25.58 -9.12
C THR A 223 42.80 -26.63 -9.44
N HIS A 224 41.98 -26.96 -8.45
CA HIS A 224 40.76 -27.76 -8.61
C HIS A 224 39.50 -26.88 -8.80
N GLU A 225 39.64 -25.55 -8.78
CA GLU A 225 38.52 -24.64 -8.65
C GLU A 225 38.59 -23.45 -9.58
N TRP A 226 37.43 -23.00 -10.07
CA TRP A 226 37.33 -21.76 -10.82
C TRP A 226 37.22 -20.54 -9.90
N SER A 227 38.08 -19.54 -10.14
CA SER A 227 38.09 -18.26 -9.43
C SER A 227 38.61 -17.16 -10.34
N MET A 228 38.22 -15.90 -10.08
CA MET A 228 38.79 -14.73 -10.77
C MET A 228 40.32 -14.62 -10.57
N THR A 229 40.86 -15.24 -9.52
CA THR A 229 42.32 -15.40 -9.35
C THR A 229 42.98 -16.14 -10.51
N CYS A 230 42.27 -17.04 -11.20
CA CYS A 230 42.79 -17.74 -12.38
C CYS A 230 42.98 -16.77 -13.55
N VAL A 231 42.02 -15.85 -13.75
CA VAL A 231 42.10 -14.79 -14.77
C VAL A 231 43.25 -13.84 -14.46
N ILE A 232 43.36 -13.43 -13.20
CA ILE A 232 44.44 -12.58 -12.70
C ILE A 232 45.82 -13.22 -12.94
N ALA A 233 45.96 -14.53 -12.67
CA ALA A 233 47.20 -15.27 -12.92
C ALA A 233 47.62 -15.19 -14.39
N VAL A 234 46.68 -15.43 -15.32
CA VAL A 234 46.94 -15.34 -16.76
C VAL A 234 47.30 -13.92 -17.20
N LEU A 235 46.66 -12.89 -16.64
CA LEU A 235 47.01 -11.49 -16.89
C LEU A 235 48.43 -11.14 -16.42
N CYS A 236 48.89 -11.73 -15.31
CA CYS A 236 50.28 -11.66 -14.85
C CYS A 236 51.25 -12.55 -15.66
N GLY A 237 50.75 -13.27 -16.66
CA GLY A 237 51.49 -14.21 -17.50
C GLY A 237 51.81 -15.55 -16.83
N CYS A 238 51.15 -15.87 -15.70
CA CYS A 238 51.23 -17.16 -15.06
C CYS A 238 50.19 -18.11 -15.69
N PRO A 239 50.62 -19.20 -16.37
CA PRO A 239 49.70 -20.19 -16.90
C PRO A 239 48.97 -20.92 -15.77
N VAL A 240 47.70 -21.26 -15.98
CA VAL A 240 46.89 -22.00 -14.99
C VAL A 240 46.54 -23.38 -15.51
N ILE A 241 46.78 -24.40 -14.68
CA ILE A 241 46.45 -25.79 -14.99
C ILE A 241 45.33 -26.25 -14.05
N PHE A 242 44.21 -26.67 -14.65
CA PHE A 242 43.06 -27.19 -13.93
C PHE A 242 43.16 -28.70 -13.77
N ILE A 243 42.96 -29.18 -12.54
CA ILE A 243 43.00 -30.60 -12.24
C ILE A 243 41.58 -31.16 -12.49
N PRO A 244 41.41 -32.19 -13.35
CA PRO A 244 40.10 -32.72 -13.73
C PRO A 244 39.22 -33.10 -12.52
N GLY A 245 37.95 -32.66 -12.54
CA GLY A 245 36.98 -32.96 -11.49
C GLY A 245 36.04 -31.79 -11.18
N HIS A 246 35.07 -32.02 -10.29
CA HIS A 246 34.18 -31.00 -9.70
C HIS A 246 33.47 -30.05 -10.68
N GLY A 247 33.11 -30.56 -11.86
CA GLY A 247 32.36 -29.80 -12.87
C GLY A 247 33.21 -28.83 -13.69
N ILE A 248 34.54 -28.91 -13.61
CA ILE A 248 35.47 -28.16 -14.46
C ILE A 248 36.04 -29.09 -15.53
N ASP A 249 35.70 -28.81 -16.78
CA ASP A 249 36.22 -29.46 -17.97
C ASP A 249 36.59 -28.41 -19.03
N GLN A 250 37.08 -28.86 -20.19
CA GLN A 250 37.47 -27.95 -21.27
C GLN A 250 36.29 -27.09 -21.76
N GLN A 251 35.08 -27.66 -21.80
CA GLN A 251 33.88 -26.93 -22.24
C GLN A 251 33.51 -25.81 -21.26
N PHE A 252 33.67 -26.04 -19.95
CA PHE A 252 33.52 -25.02 -18.92
C PHE A 252 34.54 -23.88 -19.09
N LEU A 253 35.80 -24.21 -19.36
CA LEU A 253 36.85 -23.20 -19.58
C LEU A 253 36.59 -22.36 -20.84
N ASP A 254 36.14 -23.00 -21.92
CA ASP A 254 35.79 -22.33 -23.17
C ASP A 254 34.57 -21.39 -22.99
N ALA A 255 33.59 -21.82 -22.18
CA ALA A 255 32.40 -21.03 -21.83
C ALA A 255 32.63 -19.99 -20.72
N SER A 256 33.81 -19.96 -20.10
CA SER A 256 34.13 -19.02 -19.04
C SER A 256 34.17 -17.57 -19.55
N PHE A 257 34.01 -16.61 -18.63
CA PHE A 257 33.96 -15.17 -18.93
C PHE A 257 35.16 -14.70 -19.79
N VAL A 258 36.35 -15.26 -19.59
CA VAL A 258 37.58 -14.91 -20.35
C VAL A 258 38.01 -15.94 -21.39
N GLY A 259 37.29 -17.06 -21.53
CA GLY A 259 37.66 -18.18 -22.39
C GLY A 259 38.82 -19.02 -21.84
N SER A 260 39.32 -19.97 -22.64
CA SER A 260 40.33 -20.96 -22.22
C SER A 260 41.79 -20.58 -22.48
N SER A 261 42.07 -19.48 -23.18
CA SER A 261 43.44 -19.08 -23.52
C SER A 261 44.24 -18.67 -22.26
N GLY A 262 45.30 -19.43 -21.96
CA GLY A 262 46.08 -19.28 -20.72
C GLY A 262 45.78 -20.36 -19.68
N PHE A 263 44.76 -21.19 -19.97
CA PHE A 263 44.35 -22.33 -19.17
C PHE A 263 44.63 -23.65 -19.91
N ALA A 264 44.83 -24.73 -19.18
CA ALA A 264 44.83 -26.09 -19.71
C ALA A 264 44.34 -27.07 -18.65
N MET A 265 43.78 -28.20 -19.06
CA MET A 265 43.47 -29.30 -18.14
C MET A 265 44.72 -30.16 -17.91
N LEU A 266 44.94 -30.66 -16.69
CA LEU A 266 46.13 -31.44 -16.31
C LEU A 266 46.26 -32.75 -17.11
N ASP A 267 45.14 -33.32 -17.56
CA ASP A 267 45.07 -34.53 -18.36
C ASP A 267 45.37 -34.31 -19.86
N GLN A 268 45.58 -33.05 -20.29
CA GLN A 268 45.98 -32.75 -21.66
C GLN A 268 47.47 -33.00 -21.90
N PRO A 269 47.86 -33.54 -23.08
CA PRO A 269 49.26 -33.63 -23.47
C PRO A 269 49.94 -32.26 -23.45
N ASP A 270 51.08 -32.15 -22.78
CA ASP A 270 51.85 -30.91 -22.65
C ASP A 270 51.04 -29.71 -22.12
N ALA A 271 50.10 -29.93 -21.18
CA ALA A 271 49.20 -28.92 -20.61
C ALA A 271 49.89 -27.59 -20.25
N LEU A 272 51.08 -27.63 -19.63
CA LEU A 272 51.84 -26.44 -19.28
C LEU A 272 52.26 -25.62 -20.51
N ARG A 273 52.69 -26.28 -21.58
CA ARG A 273 53.09 -25.62 -22.83
C ARG A 273 51.87 -25.00 -23.51
N HIS A 274 50.72 -25.69 -23.49
CA HIS A 274 49.47 -25.18 -24.02
C HIS A 274 49.00 -23.91 -23.29
N ALA A 275 48.92 -23.98 -21.96
CA ALA A 275 48.55 -22.84 -21.13
C ALA A 275 49.56 -21.67 -21.29
N SER A 276 50.86 -21.97 -21.35
CA SER A 276 51.92 -20.96 -21.54
C SER A 276 51.87 -20.28 -22.90
N ALA A 277 51.50 -20.97 -23.98
CA ALA A 277 51.29 -20.35 -25.29
C ALA A 277 50.08 -19.38 -25.26
N GLY A 278 49.11 -19.63 -24.38
CA GLY A 278 47.89 -18.85 -24.26
C GLY A 278 47.95 -17.66 -23.31
N VAL A 279 49.06 -17.39 -22.62
CA VAL A 279 49.17 -16.19 -21.74
C VAL A 279 49.58 -14.93 -22.49
N GLU A 280 50.22 -15.05 -23.66
CA GLU A 280 50.57 -13.90 -24.49
C GLU A 280 49.29 -13.25 -25.05
N GLY A 281 49.22 -11.91 -25.02
CA GLY A 281 48.03 -11.15 -25.41
C GLY A 281 46.84 -11.24 -24.45
N ALA A 282 47.02 -11.76 -23.23
CA ALA A 282 45.94 -11.89 -22.23
C ALA A 282 45.23 -10.55 -21.93
N LEU A 283 46.00 -9.47 -21.78
CA LEU A 283 45.45 -8.13 -21.54
C LEU A 283 44.57 -7.66 -22.70
N GLN A 284 45.01 -7.84 -23.95
CA GLN A 284 44.25 -7.44 -25.12
C GLN A 284 42.91 -8.18 -25.18
N ARG A 285 42.91 -9.51 -24.97
CA ARG A 285 41.67 -10.30 -24.93
C ARG A 285 40.74 -9.89 -23.81
N TYR A 286 41.29 -9.60 -22.62
CA TYR A 286 40.50 -9.12 -21.50
C TYR A 286 39.84 -7.76 -21.81
N VAL A 287 40.58 -6.84 -22.42
CA VAL A 287 40.04 -5.53 -22.86
C VAL A 287 38.95 -5.71 -23.91
N GLU A 288 39.17 -6.54 -24.94
CA GLU A 288 38.19 -6.80 -25.99
C GLU A 288 36.89 -7.42 -25.44
N ARG A 289 37.01 -8.38 -24.50
CA ARG A 289 35.85 -9.03 -23.87
C ARG A 289 35.09 -8.15 -22.89
N THR A 290 35.77 -7.18 -22.27
CA THR A 290 35.16 -6.25 -21.32
C THR A 290 34.67 -4.95 -21.98
N ALA A 291 35.05 -4.68 -23.24
CA ALA A 291 34.66 -3.48 -23.98
C ALA A 291 33.13 -3.21 -24.00
N PRO A 292 32.23 -4.20 -24.16
CA PRO A 292 30.79 -3.98 -24.16
C PRO A 292 30.23 -3.44 -22.83
N PHE A 293 30.94 -3.60 -21.71
CA PHE A 293 30.50 -3.16 -20.39
C PHE A 293 30.10 -1.69 -20.36
N TRP A 294 30.82 -0.81 -21.07
CA TRP A 294 30.51 0.61 -21.04
C TRP A 294 29.15 0.92 -21.66
N GLN A 295 28.80 0.25 -22.77
CA GLN A 295 27.47 0.37 -23.36
C GLN A 295 26.40 -0.25 -22.46
N GLN A 296 26.70 -1.38 -21.83
CA GLN A 296 25.80 -2.03 -20.85
C GLN A 296 25.51 -1.12 -19.65
N LEU A 297 26.51 -0.39 -19.15
CA LEU A 297 26.36 0.57 -18.06
C LEU A 297 25.47 1.75 -18.47
N GLU A 298 25.59 2.26 -19.70
CA GLU A 298 24.70 3.32 -20.20
C GLU A 298 23.25 2.81 -20.30
N VAL A 299 23.03 1.60 -20.83
CA VAL A 299 21.69 0.97 -20.87
C VAL A 299 21.10 0.78 -19.47
N PHE A 300 21.92 0.33 -18.52
CA PHE A 300 21.54 0.21 -17.11
C PHE A 300 21.09 1.55 -16.54
N VAL A 301 21.88 2.61 -16.74
CA VAL A 301 21.56 3.96 -16.27
C VAL A 301 20.30 4.49 -16.92
N ASP A 302 20.15 4.35 -18.24
CA ASP A 302 18.99 4.87 -18.97
C ASP A 302 17.69 4.19 -18.54
N LYS A 303 17.66 2.85 -18.44
CA LYS A 303 16.47 2.10 -18.03
C LYS A 303 16.05 2.45 -16.60
N THR A 304 17.00 2.47 -15.67
CA THR A 304 16.73 2.75 -14.25
C THR A 304 16.35 4.22 -14.01
N GLN A 305 17.00 5.17 -14.67
CA GLN A 305 16.64 6.60 -14.60
C GLN A 305 15.32 6.91 -15.31
N GLN A 306 15.00 6.22 -16.41
CA GLN A 306 13.70 6.35 -17.04
C GLN A 306 12.59 5.83 -16.12
N ALA A 307 12.81 4.70 -15.44
CA ALA A 307 11.87 4.20 -14.43
C ALA A 307 11.69 5.22 -13.29
N ALA A 308 12.77 5.81 -12.78
CA ALA A 308 12.71 6.82 -11.72
C ALA A 308 12.06 8.15 -12.16
N ARG A 309 12.23 8.57 -13.41
CA ARG A 309 11.53 9.74 -13.97
C ARG A 309 10.03 9.51 -14.13
N ARG A 310 9.65 8.33 -14.65
CA ARG A 310 8.23 7.92 -14.69
C ARG A 310 7.64 7.91 -13.30
N GLU A 311 8.42 7.46 -12.32
CA GLU A 311 8.02 7.43 -10.93
C GLU A 311 7.89 8.81 -10.30
N GLN A 312 8.83 9.72 -10.58
CA GLN A 312 8.76 11.09 -10.09
C GLN A 312 7.54 11.81 -10.67
N GLN A 313 7.25 11.63 -11.95
CA GLN A 313 6.05 12.18 -12.59
C GLN A 313 4.77 11.56 -12.02
N GLY A 314 4.78 10.26 -11.76
CA GLY A 314 3.67 9.53 -11.15
C GLY A 314 3.41 9.88 -9.69
N ASN A 315 4.46 10.06 -8.87
CA ASN A 315 4.36 10.29 -7.43
C ASN A 315 4.29 11.78 -7.05
N ALA A 316 4.79 12.70 -7.89
CA ALA A 316 4.68 14.13 -7.61
C ALA A 316 3.28 14.69 -7.90
N LEU A 317 2.48 14.01 -8.74
CA LEU A 317 1.21 14.53 -9.27
C LEU A 317 0.09 13.48 -9.39
N GLY A 318 0.28 12.22 -8.97
CA GLY A 318 -0.67 11.14 -9.28
C GLY A 318 -0.67 9.93 -8.34
N VAL A 319 -1.38 8.88 -8.76
CA VAL A 319 -1.79 7.73 -7.92
C VAL A 319 -1.08 6.40 -8.26
N LEU A 320 -0.02 6.44 -9.06
CA LEU A 320 0.66 5.22 -9.54
C LEU A 320 1.25 4.38 -8.40
N GLY A 321 1.84 5.01 -7.37
CA GLY A 321 2.32 4.30 -6.19
C GLY A 321 1.20 3.53 -5.47
N TRP A 322 0.02 4.14 -5.36
CA TRP A 322 -1.17 3.50 -4.79
C TRP A 322 -1.64 2.32 -5.64
N LEU A 323 -1.65 2.43 -6.97
CA LEU A 323 -2.02 1.31 -7.86
C LEU A 323 -1.04 0.13 -7.78
N ARG A 324 0.26 0.38 -7.62
CA ARG A 324 1.27 -0.71 -7.55
C ARG A 324 1.23 -1.51 -6.27
N GLN A 325 0.77 -0.91 -5.18
CA GLN A 325 0.56 -1.62 -3.92
C GLN A 325 -0.61 -2.61 -3.99
N ARG A 326 -1.50 -2.50 -5.00
CA ARG A 326 -2.56 -3.47 -5.28
C ARG A 326 -2.03 -4.73 -5.98
N TYR A 327 -1.04 -5.36 -5.37
CA TYR A 327 -0.45 -6.60 -5.86
C TYR A 327 -0.33 -7.63 -4.72
N PRO A 328 -0.96 -8.82 -4.85
CA PRO A 328 -0.95 -9.80 -3.76
C PRO A 328 0.44 -10.44 -3.65
N LEU A 329 0.89 -10.71 -2.42
CA LEU A 329 2.11 -11.48 -2.20
C LEU A 329 1.97 -12.91 -2.71
N ALA A 330 3.08 -13.62 -2.88
CA ALA A 330 3.13 -14.93 -3.52
C ALA A 330 2.17 -15.97 -2.90
N GLU A 331 2.14 -16.08 -1.58
CA GLU A 331 1.28 -17.05 -0.88
C GLU A 331 -0.22 -16.67 -0.91
N PRO A 332 -0.61 -15.41 -0.60
CA PRO A 332 -1.96 -14.92 -0.89
C PRO A 332 -2.42 -15.16 -2.34
N LEU A 333 -1.57 -14.88 -3.33
CA LEU A 333 -1.88 -15.12 -4.74
C LEU A 333 -2.12 -16.60 -5.04
N ARG A 334 -1.36 -17.51 -4.41
CA ARG A 334 -1.57 -18.96 -4.51
C ARG A 334 -2.95 -19.36 -4.00
N LEU A 335 -3.41 -18.78 -2.88
CA LEU A 335 -4.73 -19.04 -2.30
C LEU A 335 -5.87 -18.50 -3.18
N ILE A 336 -5.70 -17.28 -3.73
CA ILE A 336 -6.65 -16.68 -4.67
C ILE A 336 -6.84 -17.57 -5.90
N ASN A 337 -5.73 -17.99 -6.51
CA ASN A 337 -5.77 -18.88 -7.67
C ASN A 337 -6.44 -20.22 -7.35
N ALA A 338 -6.19 -20.79 -6.16
CA ALA A 338 -6.86 -22.02 -5.72
C ALA A 338 -8.38 -21.85 -5.58
N LYS A 339 -8.87 -20.71 -5.05
CA LYS A 339 -10.32 -20.41 -4.99
C LYS A 339 -10.93 -20.30 -6.38
N LEU A 340 -10.26 -19.57 -7.28
CA LEU A 340 -10.70 -19.39 -8.67
C LEU A 340 -10.76 -20.74 -9.42
N ASP A 341 -9.77 -21.60 -9.25
CA ASP A 341 -9.77 -22.92 -9.90
C ASP A 341 -10.84 -23.86 -9.36
N ALA A 342 -11.10 -23.83 -8.06
CA ALA A 342 -12.15 -24.64 -7.43
C ALA A 342 -13.57 -24.23 -7.83
N ALA A 343 -13.81 -22.93 -8.04
CA ALA A 343 -15.14 -22.37 -8.28
C ALA A 343 -15.54 -22.27 -9.77
N ALA A 344 -14.75 -22.85 -10.68
CA ALA A 344 -14.90 -22.68 -12.13
C ALA A 344 -14.87 -21.21 -12.56
N ALA A 345 -13.75 -20.52 -12.30
CA ALA A 345 -13.56 -19.11 -12.59
C ALA A 345 -13.99 -18.68 -14.02
N PRO A 346 -14.59 -17.47 -14.15
CA PRO A 346 -15.23 -16.99 -15.38
C PRO A 346 -14.23 -16.73 -16.51
N SER A 347 -14.54 -17.15 -17.73
CA SER A 347 -13.71 -16.78 -18.88
C SER A 347 -14.00 -15.34 -19.34
N ILE A 348 -12.94 -14.55 -19.56
CA ILE A 348 -13.04 -13.14 -19.96
C ILE A 348 -12.36 -12.94 -21.31
N ALA A 349 -13.06 -12.32 -22.26
CA ALA A 349 -12.49 -11.84 -23.52
C ALA A 349 -12.25 -10.33 -23.47
N VAL A 350 -11.06 -9.86 -23.84
CA VAL A 350 -10.77 -8.43 -24.02
C VAL A 350 -10.59 -8.16 -25.50
N VAL A 351 -11.48 -7.33 -26.05
CA VAL A 351 -11.45 -6.88 -27.44
C VAL A 351 -10.80 -5.51 -27.51
N VAL A 352 -9.59 -5.47 -28.08
CA VAL A 352 -8.79 -4.26 -28.26
C VAL A 352 -9.07 -3.68 -29.64
N ARG A 353 -9.62 -2.47 -29.70
CA ARG A 353 -9.79 -1.70 -30.93
C ARG A 353 -8.45 -1.07 -31.31
N ALA A 354 -7.80 -1.60 -32.34
CA ALA A 354 -6.50 -1.11 -32.77
C ALA A 354 -6.60 0.33 -33.30
N SER A 355 -5.61 1.15 -32.97
CA SER A 355 -5.40 2.45 -33.59
C SER A 355 -4.25 2.35 -34.60
N ALA A 356 -4.04 3.42 -35.37
CA ALA A 356 -2.84 3.53 -36.21
C ALA A 356 -1.52 3.59 -35.39
N ASP A 357 -1.61 3.82 -34.07
CA ASP A 357 -0.47 3.88 -33.17
C ASP A 357 -0.11 2.48 -32.64
N GLN A 358 0.90 1.86 -33.26
CA GLN A 358 1.43 0.56 -32.85
C GLN A 358 2.04 0.56 -31.44
N VAL A 359 2.51 1.72 -30.95
CA VAL A 359 3.04 1.83 -29.59
C VAL A 359 1.89 1.76 -28.58
N ALA A 360 0.76 2.39 -28.88
CA ALA A 360 -0.44 2.30 -28.06
C ALA A 360 -0.96 0.84 -27.98
N LEU A 361 -1.02 0.14 -29.12
CA LEU A 361 -1.43 -1.28 -29.16
C LEU A 361 -0.48 -2.16 -28.34
N THR A 362 0.84 -2.02 -28.55
CA THR A 362 1.86 -2.78 -27.82
C THR A 362 1.72 -2.59 -26.31
N ARG A 363 1.50 -1.35 -25.87
CA ARG A 363 1.32 -1.01 -24.45
C ARG A 363 0.15 -1.76 -23.82
N THR A 364 -0.99 -1.84 -24.52
CA THR A 364 -2.16 -2.59 -24.07
C THR A 364 -1.86 -4.08 -23.99
N LEU A 365 -1.27 -4.67 -25.02
CA LEU A 365 -0.95 -6.10 -25.07
C LEU A 365 0.07 -6.49 -23.98
N ASP A 366 1.12 -5.69 -23.78
CA ASP A 366 2.12 -5.90 -22.71
C ASP A 366 1.49 -5.83 -21.30
N SER A 367 0.48 -4.97 -21.11
CA SER A 367 -0.23 -4.89 -19.82
C SER A 367 -1.11 -6.13 -19.57
N LEU A 368 -1.81 -6.62 -20.60
CA LEU A 368 -2.63 -7.83 -20.52
C LEU A 368 -1.78 -9.08 -20.28
N GLN A 369 -0.61 -9.18 -20.89
CA GLN A 369 0.33 -10.28 -20.65
C GLN A 369 0.80 -10.32 -19.17
N ARG A 370 0.96 -9.15 -18.54
CA ARG A 370 1.33 -9.01 -17.12
C ARG A 370 0.17 -9.20 -16.16
N SER A 371 -1.07 -9.34 -16.64
CA SER A 371 -2.24 -9.58 -15.79
C SER A 371 -2.07 -10.87 -14.98
N LEU A 372 -2.48 -10.82 -13.71
CA LEU A 372 -2.46 -11.98 -12.81
C LEU A 372 -3.58 -12.97 -13.13
N TYR A 373 -4.65 -12.53 -13.79
CA TYR A 373 -5.73 -13.41 -14.21
C TYR A 373 -5.40 -14.11 -15.52
N LYS A 374 -5.43 -15.46 -15.53
CA LYS A 374 -4.93 -16.26 -16.67
C LYS A 374 -6.00 -16.81 -17.61
N ARG A 375 -7.29 -16.78 -17.25
CA ARG A 375 -8.40 -17.24 -18.11
C ARG A 375 -8.90 -16.11 -19.03
N LEU A 376 -7.97 -15.57 -19.81
CA LEU A 376 -8.15 -14.40 -20.65
C LEU A 376 -8.01 -14.77 -22.13
N GLU A 377 -8.98 -14.38 -22.95
CA GLU A 377 -8.88 -14.37 -24.41
C GLU A 377 -8.61 -12.92 -24.87
N VAL A 378 -7.46 -12.67 -25.50
CA VAL A 378 -7.11 -11.33 -26.03
C VAL A 378 -7.37 -11.30 -27.53
N ILE A 379 -8.17 -10.34 -27.97
CA ILE A 379 -8.62 -10.22 -29.37
C ILE A 379 -8.31 -8.80 -29.85
N VAL A 380 -7.68 -8.68 -31.01
CA VAL A 380 -7.34 -7.38 -31.62
C VAL A 380 -8.20 -7.18 -32.87
N LEU A 381 -9.06 -6.16 -32.83
CA LEU A 381 -9.83 -5.69 -33.97
C LEU A 381 -8.98 -4.70 -34.76
N SER A 382 -8.54 -5.10 -35.95
CA SER A 382 -7.70 -4.29 -36.83
C SER A 382 -7.92 -4.64 -38.30
N SER A 383 -7.67 -3.65 -39.17
CA SER A 383 -7.76 -3.88 -40.62
C SER A 383 -6.58 -4.69 -41.15
N ASP A 384 -5.40 -4.50 -40.56
CA ASP A 384 -4.20 -5.26 -40.84
C ASP A 384 -3.94 -6.29 -39.73
N GLU A 385 -3.34 -7.43 -40.07
CA GLU A 385 -2.96 -8.44 -39.09
C GLU A 385 -1.83 -7.90 -38.18
N PRO A 386 -2.00 -7.93 -36.84
CA PRO A 386 -0.98 -7.43 -35.93
C PRO A 386 0.23 -8.38 -35.88
N ASP A 387 1.45 -7.82 -35.82
CA ASP A 387 2.71 -8.59 -35.77
C ASP A 387 2.89 -9.44 -34.48
N GLN A 388 2.02 -9.30 -33.49
CA GLN A 388 2.17 -9.94 -32.17
C GLN A 388 1.39 -11.27 -32.04
N ALA A 389 2.12 -12.37 -31.86
CA ALA A 389 1.57 -13.74 -31.80
C ALA A 389 0.64 -14.06 -30.61
N MET A 390 0.50 -13.15 -29.63
CA MET A 390 -0.23 -13.42 -28.38
C MET A 390 -1.73 -13.14 -28.43
N ALA A 391 -2.23 -12.47 -29.48
CA ALA A 391 -3.63 -12.08 -29.59
C ALA A 391 -4.29 -12.70 -30.83
N ARG A 392 -5.59 -13.00 -30.72
CA ARG A 392 -6.42 -13.43 -31.85
C ARG A 392 -6.76 -12.21 -32.70
N TRP A 393 -6.43 -12.25 -33.99
CA TRP A 393 -6.83 -11.19 -34.92
C TRP A 393 -8.31 -11.31 -35.30
N LEU A 394 -9.02 -10.18 -35.24
CA LEU A 394 -10.37 -10.00 -35.77
C LEU A 394 -10.29 -8.96 -36.90
N PRO A 395 -10.43 -9.36 -38.18
CA PRO A 395 -10.36 -8.43 -39.29
C PRO A 395 -11.55 -7.47 -39.29
N GLY A 396 -11.27 -6.17 -39.33
CA GLY A 396 -12.31 -5.14 -39.44
C GLY A 396 -11.79 -3.71 -39.27
N ASP A 397 -12.67 -2.75 -39.51
CA ASP A 397 -12.41 -1.34 -39.20
C ASP A 397 -12.70 -1.10 -37.71
N SER A 398 -11.71 -0.54 -36.98
CA SER A 398 -11.82 -0.26 -35.55
C SER A 398 -12.76 0.90 -35.23
N GLU A 399 -13.03 1.79 -36.20
CA GLU A 399 -14.06 2.83 -36.07
C GLU A 399 -15.47 2.27 -36.26
N GLN A 400 -15.62 1.21 -37.07
CA GLN A 400 -16.89 0.51 -37.34
C GLN A 400 -16.93 -0.88 -36.67
N TRP A 401 -16.64 -0.89 -35.37
CA TRP A 401 -16.40 -2.10 -34.60
C TRP A 401 -17.65 -2.94 -34.29
N GLN A 402 -18.86 -2.37 -34.35
CA GLN A 402 -20.08 -3.02 -33.85
C GLN A 402 -20.40 -4.32 -34.60
N ALA A 403 -20.34 -4.32 -35.93
CA ALA A 403 -20.61 -5.50 -36.75
C ALA A 403 -19.61 -6.66 -36.54
N PRO A 404 -18.27 -6.44 -36.61
CA PRO A 404 -17.31 -7.50 -36.35
C PRO A 404 -17.37 -8.00 -34.90
N VAL A 405 -17.60 -7.12 -33.92
CA VAL A 405 -17.78 -7.52 -32.52
C VAL A 405 -19.06 -8.36 -32.34
N ASN A 406 -20.19 -7.97 -32.92
CA ASN A 406 -21.43 -8.77 -32.83
C ASN A 406 -21.24 -10.18 -33.41
N THR A 407 -20.49 -10.30 -34.51
CA THR A 407 -20.14 -11.59 -35.11
C THR A 407 -19.24 -12.40 -34.18
N LEU A 408 -18.20 -11.76 -33.61
CA LEU A 408 -17.32 -12.39 -32.62
C LEU A 408 -18.10 -12.91 -31.41
N LEU A 409 -19.06 -12.14 -30.89
CA LEU A 409 -19.85 -12.54 -29.73
C LEU A 409 -20.68 -13.80 -29.99
N ALA A 410 -21.16 -14.00 -31.22
CA ALA A 410 -21.88 -15.21 -31.59
C ALA A 410 -20.97 -16.46 -31.60
N ASP A 411 -19.70 -16.29 -31.98
CA ASP A 411 -18.73 -17.37 -32.16
C ASP A 411 -17.86 -17.65 -30.92
N SER A 412 -17.70 -16.67 -30.03
CA SER A 412 -16.84 -16.80 -28.84
C SER A 412 -17.40 -17.80 -27.84
N THR A 413 -16.53 -18.52 -27.13
CA THR A 413 -16.88 -19.38 -26.00
C THR A 413 -16.73 -18.68 -24.65
N SER A 414 -16.21 -17.46 -24.63
CA SER A 414 -15.99 -16.70 -23.40
C SER A 414 -17.32 -16.29 -22.75
N ASP A 415 -17.36 -16.27 -21.41
CA ASP A 415 -18.57 -15.96 -20.64
C ASP A 415 -18.85 -14.46 -20.61
N TRP A 416 -17.77 -13.69 -20.44
CA TRP A 416 -17.76 -12.24 -20.33
C TRP A 416 -16.85 -11.61 -21.38
N PHE A 417 -17.15 -10.39 -21.79
CA PHE A 417 -16.27 -9.62 -22.66
C PHE A 417 -16.21 -8.14 -22.29
N MET A 418 -15.11 -7.48 -22.64
CA MET A 418 -14.87 -6.05 -22.49
C MET A 418 -14.33 -5.46 -23.80
N LEU A 419 -14.79 -4.25 -24.14
CA LEU A 419 -14.24 -3.47 -25.24
C LEU A 419 -13.28 -2.42 -24.71
N VAL A 420 -12.10 -2.28 -25.32
CA VAL A 420 -11.11 -1.26 -24.97
C VAL A 420 -10.41 -0.68 -26.19
N GLU A 421 -9.85 0.50 -26.02
CA GLU A 421 -9.04 1.19 -27.03
C GLU A 421 -7.58 0.77 -26.93
N ALA A 422 -6.86 0.70 -28.06
CA ALA A 422 -5.40 0.64 -28.02
C ALA A 422 -4.83 1.85 -27.27
N GLY A 423 -3.93 1.60 -26.32
CA GLY A 423 -3.32 2.62 -25.45
C GLY A 423 -3.75 2.52 -23.99
N VAL A 424 -4.81 1.77 -23.66
CA VAL A 424 -5.13 1.45 -22.25
C VAL A 424 -4.09 0.51 -21.65
N GLU A 425 -3.87 0.59 -20.34
CA GLU A 425 -2.95 -0.29 -19.61
C GLU A 425 -3.69 -0.96 -18.46
N PHE A 426 -3.89 -2.27 -18.51
CA PHE A 426 -4.53 -3.00 -17.42
C PHE A 426 -3.65 -3.02 -16.18
N THR A 427 -4.28 -2.87 -15.00
CA THR A 427 -3.61 -3.12 -13.73
C THR A 427 -3.34 -4.62 -13.58
N ALA A 428 -2.30 -5.00 -12.85
CA ALA A 428 -1.92 -6.40 -12.72
C ALA A 428 -3.03 -7.25 -12.05
N SER A 429 -3.72 -6.67 -11.08
CA SER A 429 -4.76 -7.32 -10.27
C SER A 429 -6.19 -6.99 -10.69
N GLY A 430 -6.43 -6.00 -11.55
CA GLY A 430 -7.80 -5.53 -11.89
C GLY A 430 -8.74 -6.66 -12.32
N LEU A 431 -8.35 -7.42 -13.34
CA LEU A 431 -9.15 -8.56 -13.83
C LEU A 431 -9.21 -9.73 -12.83
N LEU A 432 -8.21 -9.86 -11.94
CA LEU A 432 -8.22 -10.86 -10.87
C LEU A 432 -9.32 -10.55 -9.85
N MET A 433 -9.43 -9.28 -9.45
CA MET A 433 -10.48 -8.81 -8.54
C MET A 433 -11.86 -8.87 -9.17
N VAL A 434 -11.99 -8.57 -10.47
CA VAL A 434 -13.23 -8.79 -11.24
C VAL A 434 -13.65 -10.26 -11.18
N ALA A 435 -12.73 -11.19 -11.43
CA ALA A 435 -13.04 -12.62 -11.38
C ALA A 435 -13.52 -13.07 -9.99
N LEU A 436 -12.90 -12.58 -8.92
CA LEU A 436 -13.34 -12.83 -7.54
C LEU A 436 -14.76 -12.28 -7.29
N LYS A 437 -15.01 -11.01 -7.67
CA LYS A 437 -16.33 -10.38 -7.53
C LYS A 437 -17.41 -11.17 -8.28
N LEU A 438 -17.11 -11.63 -9.49
CA LEU A 438 -18.05 -12.41 -10.31
C LEU A 438 -18.44 -13.76 -9.67
N LEU A 439 -17.59 -14.37 -8.84
CA LEU A 439 -17.95 -15.59 -8.11
C LEU A 439 -19.04 -15.36 -7.05
N GLU A 440 -19.11 -14.15 -6.51
CA GLU A 440 -20.05 -13.74 -5.46
C GLU A 440 -21.32 -13.09 -6.04
N THR A 441 -21.27 -12.72 -7.31
CA THR A 441 -22.35 -11.96 -7.95
C THR A 441 -23.48 -12.90 -8.40
N PRO A 442 -24.76 -12.54 -8.19
CA PRO A 442 -25.87 -13.39 -8.60
C PRO A 442 -25.93 -13.58 -10.13
N PRO A 443 -26.54 -14.67 -10.62
CA PRO A 443 -26.71 -14.89 -12.06
C PRO A 443 -27.52 -13.82 -12.79
N SER A 444 -28.28 -12.98 -12.06
CA SER A 444 -28.99 -11.82 -12.61
C SER A 444 -28.06 -10.66 -13.00
N CYS A 445 -26.78 -10.71 -12.62
CA CYS A 445 -25.79 -9.76 -13.12
C CYS A 445 -25.44 -10.07 -14.57
N LEU A 446 -25.67 -9.07 -15.42
CA LEU A 446 -25.48 -9.11 -16.87
C LEU A 446 -24.39 -8.16 -17.34
N ALA A 447 -24.02 -7.18 -16.51
CA ALA A 447 -22.88 -6.30 -16.77
C ALA A 447 -22.16 -5.94 -15.47
N LEU A 448 -20.87 -5.63 -15.56
CA LEU A 448 -20.05 -5.21 -14.43
C LEU A 448 -19.09 -4.12 -14.89
N PHE A 449 -18.95 -3.05 -14.11
CA PHE A 449 -17.93 -2.04 -14.35
C PHE A 449 -17.04 -1.88 -13.12
N GLY A 450 -15.80 -1.46 -13.35
CA GLY A 450 -14.88 -1.11 -12.28
C GLY A 450 -14.53 0.36 -12.30
N ASP A 451 -13.59 0.71 -11.44
CA ASP A 451 -12.95 2.01 -11.45
C ASP A 451 -11.87 2.04 -12.53
N GLU A 452 -11.36 3.23 -12.83
CA GLU A 452 -10.22 3.38 -13.72
C GLU A 452 -9.29 4.48 -13.24
N ALA A 453 -8.06 4.46 -13.73
CA ALA A 453 -7.15 5.58 -13.62
C ALA A 453 -7.07 6.31 -14.95
N VAL A 454 -6.92 7.63 -14.90
CA VAL A 454 -6.96 8.51 -16.06
C VAL A 454 -5.62 9.22 -16.20
N ARG A 455 -5.00 9.09 -17.37
CA ARG A 455 -3.84 9.89 -17.78
C ARG A 455 -4.30 11.30 -18.12
N LEU A 456 -3.78 12.26 -17.38
CA LEU A 456 -3.99 13.69 -17.56
C LEU A 456 -2.96 14.30 -18.51
N ASP A 457 -3.28 15.49 -19.02
CA ASP A 457 -2.34 16.29 -19.79
C ASP A 457 -1.06 16.55 -18.98
N GLY A 458 0.09 16.17 -19.53
CA GLY A 458 1.39 16.22 -18.84
C GLY A 458 1.86 14.89 -18.24
N GLY A 459 1.08 13.81 -18.38
CA GLY A 459 1.49 12.44 -18.04
C GLY A 459 1.25 12.02 -16.58
N ALA A 460 0.66 12.88 -15.76
CA ALA A 460 0.16 12.51 -14.44
C ALA A 460 -1.01 11.50 -14.58
N VAL A 461 -1.18 10.65 -13.58
CA VAL A 461 -2.26 9.65 -13.54
C VAL A 461 -3.09 9.90 -12.30
N ASP A 462 -4.38 10.14 -12.48
CA ASP A 462 -5.35 10.36 -11.39
C ASP A 462 -6.39 9.23 -11.36
N LEU A 463 -7.16 9.12 -10.28
CA LEU A 463 -8.20 8.08 -10.14
C LEU A 463 -9.59 8.60 -10.53
N CYS A 464 -10.28 7.81 -11.33
CA CYS A 464 -11.71 7.89 -11.61
C CYS A 464 -12.40 6.72 -10.87
N LEU A 465 -12.65 6.94 -9.58
CA LEU A 465 -13.37 6.06 -8.65
C LEU A 465 -14.87 6.32 -8.79
N ARG A 466 -15.59 5.39 -9.41
CA ARG A 466 -17.01 5.54 -9.74
C ARG A 466 -17.87 5.16 -8.52
N PRO A 467 -19.04 5.79 -8.31
CA PRO A 467 -20.02 5.26 -7.37
C PRO A 467 -20.61 3.94 -7.91
N GLU A 468 -21.54 3.35 -7.17
CA GLU A 468 -22.41 2.32 -7.75
C GLU A 468 -23.22 2.88 -8.94
N LEU A 469 -23.98 2.03 -9.62
CA LEU A 469 -24.73 2.44 -10.82
C LEU A 469 -25.71 3.57 -10.47
N ASN A 470 -25.33 4.78 -10.88
CA ASN A 470 -26.11 6.01 -10.75
C ASN A 470 -26.62 6.39 -12.14
N LEU A 471 -27.90 6.12 -12.40
CA LEU A 471 -28.48 6.32 -13.74
C LEU A 471 -28.48 7.81 -14.12
N ASP A 472 -28.76 8.70 -13.16
CA ASP A 472 -28.80 10.13 -13.42
C ASP A 472 -27.42 10.64 -13.86
N LEU A 473 -26.34 10.18 -13.19
CA LEU A 473 -24.97 10.50 -13.55
C LEU A 473 -24.53 9.85 -14.86
N LEU A 474 -24.97 8.61 -15.15
CA LEU A 474 -24.70 7.94 -16.42
C LEU A 474 -25.30 8.72 -17.61
N LEU A 475 -26.52 9.23 -17.46
CA LEU A 475 -27.16 10.05 -18.49
C LEU A 475 -26.56 11.47 -18.54
N ALA A 476 -26.13 12.02 -17.40
CA ALA A 476 -25.55 13.35 -17.32
C ALA A 476 -24.11 13.41 -17.86
N GLN A 477 -23.34 12.32 -17.81
CA GLN A 477 -21.96 12.28 -18.31
C GLN A 477 -21.56 10.90 -18.89
N PRO A 478 -22.15 10.48 -20.03
CA PRO A 478 -21.95 9.14 -20.58
C PRO A 478 -20.51 8.81 -20.95
N ALA A 479 -19.76 9.77 -21.51
CA ALA A 479 -18.40 9.54 -21.99
C ALA A 479 -17.44 8.96 -20.93
N ASN A 480 -17.66 9.27 -19.64
CA ASN A 480 -16.86 8.75 -18.53
C ASN A 480 -17.46 7.50 -17.88
N LEU A 481 -18.78 7.33 -17.89
CA LEU A 481 -19.45 6.25 -17.16
C LEU A 481 -19.86 5.05 -18.02
N ALA A 482 -20.04 5.23 -19.32
CA ALA A 482 -20.47 4.19 -20.25
C ALA A 482 -19.31 3.35 -20.82
N ARG A 483 -18.05 3.71 -20.57
CA ARG A 483 -16.89 3.02 -21.14
C ARG A 483 -16.35 1.91 -20.23
N HIS A 484 -15.74 0.90 -20.85
CA HIS A 484 -15.00 -0.18 -20.19
C HIS A 484 -15.87 -1.04 -19.24
N TRP A 485 -17.09 -1.36 -19.65
CA TRP A 485 -17.90 -2.35 -18.93
C TRP A 485 -17.52 -3.76 -19.39
N LEU A 486 -17.58 -4.72 -18.47
CA LEU A 486 -17.68 -6.14 -18.79
C LEU A 486 -19.15 -6.49 -19.00
N TYR A 487 -19.43 -7.25 -20.04
CA TYR A 487 -20.77 -7.70 -20.36
C TYR A 487 -20.84 -9.21 -20.42
N ARG A 488 -21.94 -9.76 -19.92
CA ARG A 488 -22.24 -11.17 -20.10
C ARG A 488 -22.63 -11.42 -21.55
N ARG A 489 -21.87 -12.26 -22.24
CA ARG A 489 -21.98 -12.47 -23.70
C ARG A 489 -23.41 -12.77 -24.14
N LEU A 490 -24.08 -13.70 -23.45
CA LEU A 490 -25.43 -14.13 -23.80
C LEU A 490 -26.50 -13.03 -23.60
N ALA A 491 -26.29 -12.11 -22.65
CA ALA A 491 -27.22 -11.00 -22.42
C ALA A 491 -27.21 -10.03 -23.61
N VAL A 492 -26.01 -9.65 -24.06
CA VAL A 492 -25.84 -8.75 -25.21
C VAL A 492 -26.37 -9.38 -26.50
N LEU A 493 -26.14 -10.69 -26.70
CA LEU A 493 -26.68 -11.41 -27.86
C LEU A 493 -28.21 -11.47 -27.87
N SER A 494 -28.84 -11.67 -26.70
CA SER A 494 -30.31 -11.68 -26.61
C SER A 494 -30.94 -10.34 -27.01
N GLN A 495 -30.19 -9.25 -26.89
CA GLN A 495 -30.57 -7.90 -27.32
C GLN A 495 -30.09 -7.52 -28.73
N GLN A 496 -29.76 -8.51 -29.56
CA GLN A 496 -29.29 -8.32 -30.95
C GLN A 496 -27.93 -7.58 -31.06
N GLY A 497 -27.11 -7.59 -30.02
CA GLY A 497 -25.77 -7.00 -30.04
C GLY A 497 -25.75 -5.48 -29.92
N PHE A 498 -24.65 -4.86 -30.37
CA PHE A 498 -24.49 -3.41 -30.43
C PHE A 498 -25.14 -2.84 -31.69
N GLY A 499 -25.98 -1.81 -31.52
CA GLY A 499 -26.76 -1.21 -32.60
C GLY A 499 -25.92 -0.31 -33.50
N LEU A 500 -25.96 -0.56 -34.81
CA LEU A 500 -25.21 0.24 -35.81
C LEU A 500 -25.71 1.69 -35.91
N ALA A 501 -26.99 1.93 -35.65
CA ALA A 501 -27.59 3.26 -35.70
C ALA A 501 -27.19 4.17 -34.52
N SER A 502 -26.54 3.61 -33.49
CA SER A 502 -26.14 4.34 -32.27
C SER A 502 -24.77 5.01 -32.37
N GLY A 503 -24.06 4.84 -33.49
CA GLY A 503 -22.78 5.53 -33.76
C GLY A 503 -21.77 5.39 -32.62
N ALA A 504 -21.24 6.53 -32.15
CA ALA A 504 -20.27 6.58 -31.05
C ALA A 504 -20.86 6.20 -29.68
N ALA A 505 -22.18 6.21 -29.52
CA ALA A 505 -22.90 5.90 -28.28
C ALA A 505 -23.42 4.44 -28.22
N ALA A 506 -22.84 3.53 -29.00
CA ALA A 506 -23.31 2.14 -29.10
C ALA A 506 -23.21 1.37 -27.77
N GLU A 507 -22.17 1.59 -26.95
CA GLU A 507 -22.06 1.00 -25.61
C GLU A 507 -23.16 1.53 -24.68
N LEU A 508 -23.37 2.86 -24.64
CA LEU A 508 -24.45 3.50 -23.87
C LEU A 508 -25.83 2.94 -24.28
N ALA A 509 -26.10 2.82 -25.58
CA ALA A 509 -27.36 2.29 -26.07
C ALA A 509 -27.59 0.84 -25.61
N CYS A 510 -26.56 0.00 -25.61
CA CYS A 510 -26.64 -1.37 -25.09
C CYS A 510 -26.92 -1.38 -23.58
N GLN A 511 -26.23 -0.54 -22.82
CA GLN A 511 -26.40 -0.43 -21.37
C GLN A 511 -27.83 -0.01 -21.03
N LEU A 512 -28.33 1.07 -21.63
CA LEU A 512 -29.69 1.56 -21.37
C LEU A 512 -30.77 0.53 -21.74
N ARG A 513 -30.56 -0.30 -22.77
CA ARG A 513 -31.46 -1.43 -23.06
C ARG A 513 -31.42 -2.50 -21.98
N LEU A 514 -30.25 -2.90 -21.49
CA LEU A 514 -30.12 -3.83 -20.36
C LEU A 514 -30.83 -3.29 -19.11
N LEU A 515 -30.65 -2.01 -18.80
CA LEU A 515 -31.30 -1.35 -17.66
C LEU A 515 -32.82 -1.28 -17.81
N ASN A 516 -33.33 -0.97 -19.00
CA ASN A 516 -34.77 -0.93 -19.27
C ASN A 516 -35.43 -2.31 -19.16
N GLU A 517 -34.74 -3.38 -19.60
CA GLU A 517 -35.28 -4.74 -19.61
C GLU A 517 -35.16 -5.45 -18.25
N HIS A 518 -34.06 -5.26 -17.53
CA HIS A 518 -33.71 -6.03 -16.33
C HIS A 518 -33.61 -5.20 -15.04
N GLY A 519 -33.75 -3.88 -15.12
CA GLY A 519 -33.60 -2.96 -13.99
C GLY A 519 -32.14 -2.70 -13.59
N LEU A 520 -31.94 -1.77 -12.66
CA LEU A 520 -30.60 -1.31 -12.26
C LEU A 520 -29.75 -2.42 -11.59
N SER A 521 -30.39 -3.35 -10.88
CA SER A 521 -29.71 -4.46 -10.17
C SER A 521 -29.03 -5.48 -11.09
N CYS A 522 -29.23 -5.40 -12.41
CA CYS A 522 -28.53 -6.29 -13.36
C CYS A 522 -27.07 -5.89 -13.59
N VAL A 523 -26.63 -4.75 -13.04
CA VAL A 523 -25.26 -4.25 -13.15
C VAL A 523 -24.59 -4.27 -11.79
N ALA A 524 -23.36 -4.79 -11.73
CA ALA A 524 -22.52 -4.74 -10.54
C ALA A 524 -21.37 -3.72 -10.70
N HIS A 525 -20.93 -3.15 -9.59
CA HIS A 525 -19.68 -2.39 -9.52
C HIS A 525 -18.62 -3.21 -8.76
N VAL A 526 -17.37 -3.08 -9.20
CA VAL A 526 -16.20 -3.50 -8.43
C VAL A 526 -15.37 -2.26 -8.13
N SER A 527 -15.14 -1.95 -6.85
CA SER A 527 -14.29 -0.82 -6.42
C SER A 527 -12.80 -1.13 -6.61
N GLU A 528 -12.41 -1.45 -7.84
CA GLU A 528 -11.06 -1.77 -8.27
C GLU A 528 -10.74 -1.00 -9.56
N PRO A 529 -9.62 -0.24 -9.60
CA PRO A 529 -9.12 0.32 -10.83
C PRO A 529 -8.65 -0.78 -11.78
N LEU A 530 -9.40 -0.99 -12.87
CA LEU A 530 -9.14 -2.10 -13.79
C LEU A 530 -7.99 -1.78 -14.75
N LEU A 531 -7.85 -0.50 -15.12
CA LEU A 531 -6.93 -0.04 -16.14
C LEU A 531 -6.59 1.44 -15.98
N VAL A 532 -5.53 1.86 -16.65
CA VAL A 532 -5.14 3.25 -16.89
C VAL A 532 -5.47 3.61 -18.34
N ALA A 533 -6.36 4.57 -18.54
CA ALA A 533 -6.79 5.05 -19.85
C ALA A 533 -6.48 6.55 -20.02
N ASP A 534 -6.57 7.03 -21.26
CA ASP A 534 -6.60 8.48 -21.50
C ASP A 534 -8.00 9.02 -21.17
N GLY A 535 -8.04 10.27 -20.68
CA GLY A 535 -9.30 10.93 -20.32
C GLY A 535 -10.28 10.98 -21.48
N ALA A 536 -11.56 10.79 -21.20
CA ALA A 536 -12.58 10.91 -22.24
C ALA A 536 -12.58 12.35 -22.80
N PRO A 537 -12.65 12.53 -24.13
CA PRO A 537 -12.62 13.85 -24.72
C PRO A 537 -13.86 14.64 -24.31
N ALA A 538 -13.68 15.82 -23.73
CA ALA A 538 -14.77 16.73 -23.38
C ALA A 538 -15.38 17.34 -24.66
N ARG A 539 -16.39 16.67 -25.24
CA ARG A 539 -17.08 17.10 -26.46
C ARG A 539 -18.57 16.76 -26.40
N ASP A 540 -19.41 17.64 -26.94
CA ASP A 540 -20.82 17.31 -27.19
C ASP A 540 -20.92 16.20 -28.24
N CYS A 541 -21.74 15.18 -27.98
CA CYS A 541 -21.95 14.05 -28.87
C CYS A 541 -23.43 13.92 -29.26
N PRO A 542 -23.78 14.19 -30.53
CA PRO A 542 -25.15 14.04 -31.01
C PRO A 542 -25.73 12.61 -30.84
N ASP A 543 -24.88 11.59 -30.99
CA ASP A 543 -25.28 10.19 -30.84
C ASP A 543 -25.70 9.87 -29.39
N GLU A 544 -24.94 10.37 -28.39
CA GLU A 544 -25.28 10.22 -26.97
C GLU A 544 -26.64 10.86 -26.67
N ARG A 545 -26.86 12.09 -27.13
CA ARG A 545 -28.14 12.80 -26.94
C ARG A 545 -29.30 12.08 -27.59
N ALA A 546 -29.11 11.52 -28.78
CA ALA A 546 -30.14 10.75 -29.49
C ALA A 546 -30.49 9.45 -28.73
N VAL A 547 -29.48 8.74 -28.22
CA VAL A 547 -29.65 7.53 -27.41
C VAL A 547 -30.36 7.83 -26.09
N ILE A 548 -29.97 8.89 -25.38
CA ILE A 548 -30.63 9.33 -24.14
C ILE A 548 -32.09 9.72 -24.42
N ALA A 549 -32.36 10.48 -25.48
CA ALA A 549 -33.72 10.87 -25.84
C ALA A 549 -34.61 9.66 -26.17
N ALA A 550 -34.07 8.65 -26.87
CA ALA A 550 -34.77 7.40 -27.14
C ALA A 550 -35.09 6.63 -25.85
N HIS A 551 -34.12 6.53 -24.94
CA HIS A 551 -34.32 5.91 -23.62
C HIS A 551 -35.41 6.62 -22.81
N LEU A 552 -35.40 7.96 -22.77
CA LEU A 552 -36.42 8.75 -22.08
C LEU A 552 -37.82 8.56 -22.70
N HIS A 553 -37.90 8.47 -24.04
CA HIS A 553 -39.14 8.17 -24.74
C HIS A 553 -39.70 6.79 -24.37
N GLU A 554 -38.87 5.76 -24.32
CA GLU A 554 -39.27 4.40 -23.90
C GLU A 554 -39.77 4.36 -22.45
N ARG A 555 -39.21 5.22 -21.59
CA ARG A 555 -39.66 5.40 -20.19
C ARG A 555 -40.93 6.22 -20.04
N GLY A 556 -41.52 6.70 -21.14
CA GLY A 556 -42.77 7.46 -21.15
C GLY A 556 -42.62 8.98 -21.22
N TYR A 557 -41.40 9.52 -21.31
CA TYR A 557 -41.12 10.95 -21.39
C TYR A 557 -40.97 11.41 -22.84
N ALA A 558 -42.04 11.30 -23.62
CA ALA A 558 -42.01 11.56 -25.06
C ALA A 558 -41.63 13.01 -25.46
N GLN A 559 -41.73 13.97 -24.54
CA GLN A 559 -41.39 15.38 -24.75
C GLN A 559 -40.08 15.80 -24.06
N ALA A 560 -39.36 14.86 -23.44
CA ALA A 560 -38.14 15.20 -22.71
C ALA A 560 -37.05 15.78 -23.64
N GLN A 561 -36.25 16.68 -23.09
CA GLN A 561 -35.15 17.34 -23.78
C GLN A 561 -33.82 17.03 -23.11
N VAL A 562 -32.84 16.68 -23.93
CA VAL A 562 -31.45 16.46 -23.52
C VAL A 562 -30.64 17.70 -23.89
N LEU A 563 -30.34 18.51 -22.87
CA LEU A 563 -29.70 19.82 -23.00
C LEU A 563 -28.20 19.71 -22.71
N ALA A 564 -27.35 20.02 -23.68
CA ALA A 564 -25.90 20.08 -23.47
C ALA A 564 -25.53 21.26 -22.55
N LEU A 565 -24.61 21.04 -21.61
CA LEU A 565 -24.15 22.07 -20.70
C LEU A 565 -23.08 22.94 -21.36
N ALA A 566 -23.31 24.25 -21.40
CA ALA A 566 -22.38 25.20 -22.02
C ALA A 566 -21.01 25.24 -21.32
N GLN A 567 -21.00 25.06 -19.99
CA GLN A 567 -19.81 25.08 -19.16
C GLN A 567 -19.07 23.73 -19.07
N ALA A 568 -19.67 22.64 -19.59
CA ALA A 568 -19.11 21.28 -19.49
C ALA A 568 -19.45 20.46 -20.74
N ALA A 569 -18.53 20.45 -21.71
CA ALA A 569 -18.72 19.71 -22.95
C ALA A 569 -18.78 18.19 -22.71
N GLY A 570 -19.76 17.53 -23.30
CA GLY A 570 -20.04 16.10 -23.07
C GLY A 570 -20.88 15.81 -21.82
N CYS A 571 -21.35 16.85 -21.13
CA CYS A 571 -22.30 16.72 -20.03
C CYS A 571 -23.69 17.24 -20.40
N TYR A 572 -24.73 16.62 -19.85
CA TYR A 572 -26.12 16.87 -20.20
C TYR A 572 -27.00 17.13 -18.97
N ARG A 573 -28.00 17.99 -19.16
CA ARG A 573 -29.15 18.17 -18.26
C ARG A 573 -30.39 17.62 -18.92
N ILE A 574 -31.23 16.94 -18.15
CA ILE A 574 -32.50 16.41 -18.64
C ILE A 574 -33.64 17.31 -18.15
N ASP A 575 -34.42 17.81 -19.09
CA ASP A 575 -35.72 18.40 -18.82
C ASP A 575 -36.78 17.38 -19.22
N TYR A 576 -37.48 16.81 -18.24
CA TYR A 576 -38.44 15.72 -18.46
C TYR A 576 -39.75 16.21 -19.09
N GLN A 577 -40.02 17.53 -19.08
CA GLN A 577 -41.21 18.14 -19.68
C GLN A 577 -42.52 17.46 -19.21
N HIS A 578 -42.68 17.35 -17.89
CA HIS A 578 -43.86 16.73 -17.29
C HIS A 578 -45.15 17.43 -17.73
N ALA A 579 -46.15 16.65 -18.14
CA ALA A 579 -47.42 17.19 -18.63
C ALA A 579 -48.32 17.75 -17.52
N GLN A 580 -48.19 17.22 -16.29
CA GLN A 580 -49.00 17.61 -15.15
C GLN A 580 -48.33 18.75 -14.39
N GLN A 581 -49.09 19.83 -14.15
CA GLN A 581 -48.69 20.89 -13.25
C GLN A 581 -48.97 20.46 -11.80
N ALA A 582 -47.91 20.23 -11.02
CA ALA A 582 -48.01 19.79 -9.63
C ALA A 582 -48.31 20.96 -8.67
N THR A 583 -49.09 20.69 -7.63
CA THR A 583 -49.32 21.64 -6.53
C THR A 583 -48.29 21.44 -5.43
N VAL A 584 -47.84 22.53 -4.80
CA VAL A 584 -46.77 22.50 -3.80
C VAL A 584 -47.20 23.20 -2.50
N SER A 585 -46.99 22.56 -1.35
CA SER A 585 -47.08 23.20 -0.03
C SER A 585 -45.67 23.51 0.47
N ILE A 586 -45.33 24.79 0.59
CA ILE A 586 -44.06 25.23 1.18
C ILE A 586 -44.23 25.31 2.69
N MET A 587 -43.53 24.43 3.40
CA MET A 587 -43.63 24.23 4.84
C MET A 587 -42.50 25.00 5.54
N ILE A 588 -42.85 26.00 6.34
CA ILE A 588 -41.88 26.82 7.09
C ILE A 588 -42.16 26.71 8.58
N TYR A 589 -41.20 26.18 9.33
CA TYR A 589 -41.26 26.16 10.79
C TYR A 589 -40.89 27.52 11.35
N VAL A 590 -41.76 28.09 12.19
CA VAL A 590 -41.57 29.41 12.79
C VAL A 590 -40.59 29.28 13.96
N GLN A 591 -39.30 29.46 13.66
CA GLN A 591 -38.20 29.48 14.61
C GLN A 591 -37.31 30.69 14.31
N GLY A 592 -36.78 31.34 15.36
CA GLY A 592 -35.97 32.56 15.23
C GLY A 592 -36.78 33.85 15.42
N GLY A 593 -36.17 34.99 15.06
CA GLY A 593 -36.78 36.32 15.22
C GLY A 593 -37.67 36.71 14.05
N LEU A 594 -38.68 37.56 14.32
CA LEU A 594 -39.65 38.05 13.33
C LEU A 594 -39.01 38.58 12.02
N VAL A 595 -37.86 39.24 12.11
CA VAL A 595 -37.14 39.83 10.96
C VAL A 595 -36.70 38.77 9.94
N GLN A 596 -36.18 37.64 10.41
CA GLN A 596 -35.68 36.56 9.55
C GLN A 596 -36.84 35.94 8.75
N LEU A 597 -37.94 35.66 9.44
CA LEU A 597 -39.15 35.11 8.84
C LEU A 597 -39.80 36.08 7.83
N GLN A 598 -39.84 37.38 8.14
CA GLN A 598 -40.32 38.42 7.21
C GLN A 598 -39.49 38.46 5.93
N ARG A 599 -38.16 38.44 6.05
CA ARG A 599 -37.24 38.44 4.90
C ARG A 599 -37.39 37.17 4.06
N CYS A 600 -37.50 36.01 4.71
CA CYS A 600 -37.73 34.73 4.02
C CYS A 600 -39.02 34.78 3.18
N LEU A 601 -40.14 35.21 3.76
CA LEU A 601 -41.41 35.33 3.05
C LEU A 601 -41.36 36.38 1.93
N GLU A 602 -40.75 37.54 2.14
CA GLU A 602 -40.63 38.58 1.12
C GLU A 602 -39.85 38.06 -0.10
N ILE A 603 -38.70 37.42 0.12
CA ILE A 603 -37.89 36.84 -0.97
C ILE A 603 -38.66 35.71 -1.67
N LEU A 604 -39.30 34.83 -0.91
CA LEU A 604 -40.07 33.72 -1.46
C LEU A 604 -41.22 34.22 -2.36
N LEU A 605 -41.97 35.22 -1.92
CA LEU A 605 -43.10 35.77 -2.69
C LEU A 605 -42.65 36.56 -3.93
N THR A 606 -41.49 37.23 -3.86
CA THR A 606 -40.98 38.06 -4.96
C THR A 606 -40.27 37.22 -6.03
N GLN A 607 -39.57 36.16 -5.64
CA GLN A 607 -38.78 35.34 -6.57
C GLN A 607 -39.60 34.20 -7.20
N THR A 608 -40.49 33.55 -6.46
CA THR A 608 -41.14 32.31 -6.91
C THR A 608 -42.10 32.56 -8.08
N THR A 609 -41.84 31.93 -9.24
CA THR A 609 -42.66 32.09 -10.44
C THR A 609 -43.69 30.98 -10.66
N HIS A 610 -43.55 29.84 -9.97
CA HIS A 610 -44.53 28.75 -10.06
C HIS A 610 -45.88 29.25 -9.54
N PRO A 611 -47.00 29.07 -10.27
CA PRO A 611 -48.27 29.67 -9.88
C PRO A 611 -49.06 28.84 -8.86
N ALA A 612 -48.80 27.53 -8.75
CA ALA A 612 -49.62 26.59 -7.97
C ALA A 612 -48.92 26.16 -6.68
N TYR A 613 -48.81 27.08 -5.71
CA TYR A 613 -48.26 26.80 -4.40
C TYR A 613 -49.03 27.48 -3.26
N GLU A 614 -48.95 26.89 -2.08
CA GLU A 614 -49.36 27.49 -0.81
C GLU A 614 -48.16 27.56 0.16
N ILE A 615 -48.27 28.39 1.19
CA ILE A 615 -47.27 28.53 2.25
C ILE A 615 -47.94 28.15 3.57
N VAL A 616 -47.40 27.12 4.22
CA VAL A 616 -47.86 26.62 5.51
C VAL A 616 -46.84 27.03 6.58
N LEU A 617 -47.25 27.94 7.47
CA LEU A 617 -46.46 28.42 8.59
C LEU A 617 -46.79 27.59 9.84
N ILE A 618 -45.79 26.89 10.37
CA ILE A 618 -45.92 25.99 11.53
C ILE A 618 -45.46 26.74 12.77
N GLU A 619 -46.42 27.16 13.58
CA GLU A 619 -46.21 27.98 14.77
C GLU A 619 -46.22 27.08 16.03
N PRO A 620 -45.08 26.89 16.71
CA PRO A 620 -44.95 25.91 17.80
C PRO A 620 -45.53 26.35 19.15
N GLY A 621 -46.13 27.53 19.23
CA GLY A 621 -46.64 28.13 20.46
C GLY A 621 -45.67 29.16 21.05
N SER A 622 -45.30 30.16 20.25
CA SER A 622 -44.41 31.27 20.59
C SER A 622 -45.05 32.23 21.59
N ASP A 623 -44.30 32.56 22.64
CA ASP A 623 -44.67 33.58 23.62
C ASP A 623 -44.39 35.02 23.12
N ASP A 624 -43.83 35.19 21.92
CA ASP A 624 -43.53 36.52 21.35
C ASP A 624 -44.80 37.17 20.75
N PRO A 625 -45.34 38.24 21.38
CA PRO A 625 -46.55 38.90 20.90
C PRO A 625 -46.37 39.54 19.51
N ALA A 626 -45.16 39.94 19.13
CA ALA A 626 -44.90 40.52 17.81
C ALA A 626 -45.01 39.47 16.71
N VAL A 627 -44.49 38.27 16.93
CA VAL A 627 -44.63 37.13 16.01
C VAL A 627 -46.08 36.70 15.92
N ALA A 628 -46.77 36.58 17.06
CA ALA A 628 -48.18 36.17 17.10
C ALA A 628 -49.10 37.15 16.34
N GLN A 629 -48.91 38.45 16.53
CA GLN A 629 -49.66 39.51 15.85
C GLN A 629 -49.37 39.52 14.35
N TRP A 630 -48.10 39.38 13.96
CA TRP A 630 -47.72 39.36 12.56
C TRP A 630 -48.27 38.14 11.82
N LEU A 631 -48.23 36.95 12.44
CA LEU A 631 -48.84 35.74 11.87
C LEU A 631 -50.36 35.87 11.69
N GLU A 632 -51.03 36.56 12.61
CA GLU A 632 -52.46 36.88 12.46
C GLU A 632 -52.70 37.80 11.26
N MET A 633 -51.87 38.82 11.06
CA MET A 633 -51.93 39.67 9.87
C MET A 633 -51.70 38.86 8.58
N VAL A 634 -50.69 38.00 8.53
CA VAL A 634 -50.38 37.15 7.36
C VAL A 634 -51.56 36.24 7.01
N SER A 635 -52.22 35.66 8.02
CA SER A 635 -53.40 34.81 7.80
C SER A 635 -54.60 35.54 7.17
N GLN A 636 -54.62 36.88 7.21
CA GLN A 636 -55.68 37.72 6.64
C GLN A 636 -55.37 38.23 5.21
N ILE A 637 -54.12 38.13 4.74
CA ILE A 637 -53.71 38.69 3.43
C ILE A 637 -54.32 37.89 2.28
N ASP A 638 -54.11 36.58 2.25
CA ASP A 638 -54.60 35.67 1.22
C ASP A 638 -54.76 34.27 1.82
N GLN A 639 -55.98 33.93 2.26
CA GLN A 639 -56.30 32.65 2.89
C GLN A 639 -56.19 31.45 1.93
N ALA A 640 -56.12 31.69 0.62
CA ALA A 640 -55.86 30.62 -0.35
C ALA A 640 -54.36 30.32 -0.48
N ARG A 641 -53.49 31.30 -0.18
CA ARG A 641 -52.03 31.19 -0.33
C ARG A 641 -51.29 30.97 0.99
N PHE A 642 -51.84 31.43 2.11
CA PHE A 642 -51.24 31.30 3.44
C PHE A 642 -52.12 30.47 4.37
N GLN A 643 -51.52 29.49 5.02
CA GLN A 643 -52.10 28.72 6.11
C GLN A 643 -51.19 28.82 7.33
N VAL A 644 -51.71 29.26 8.47
CA VAL A 644 -50.96 29.30 9.74
C VAL A 644 -51.52 28.20 10.64
N LEU A 645 -50.68 27.21 10.95
CA LEU A 645 -51.01 26.11 11.87
C LEU A 645 -50.38 26.39 13.23
N ARG A 646 -51.22 26.61 14.24
CA ARG A 646 -50.79 26.95 15.60
C ARG A 646 -50.89 25.72 16.50
N PHE A 647 -49.80 25.40 17.18
CA PHE A 647 -49.70 24.26 18.08
C PHE A 647 -49.48 24.71 19.52
N MET A 648 -49.72 23.78 20.46
CA MET A 648 -49.41 24.01 21.87
C MET A 648 -47.92 23.75 22.12
N PRO A 649 -47.27 24.55 22.99
CA PRO A 649 -45.87 24.34 23.31
C PRO A 649 -45.64 22.98 23.99
N GLY A 650 -44.45 22.41 23.81
CA GLY A 650 -44.00 21.18 24.48
C GLY A 650 -43.90 19.92 23.59
N GLN A 651 -44.27 20.00 22.32
CA GLN A 651 -44.02 18.94 21.34
C GLN A 651 -42.71 19.20 20.57
N SER A 652 -42.05 18.13 20.12
CA SER A 652 -40.83 18.24 19.28
C SER A 652 -41.13 18.88 17.91
N ARG A 653 -40.14 19.58 17.31
CA ARG A 653 -40.24 20.13 15.94
C ARG A 653 -40.70 19.07 14.93
N ALA A 654 -40.13 17.86 14.98
CA ALA A 654 -40.49 16.76 14.09
C ALA A 654 -41.99 16.37 14.22
N ALA A 655 -42.51 16.28 15.44
CA ALA A 655 -43.94 15.99 15.67
C ALA A 655 -44.86 17.05 15.05
N LEU A 656 -44.50 18.33 15.22
CA LEU A 656 -45.26 19.45 14.68
C LEU A 656 -45.22 19.48 13.15
N CYS A 657 -44.04 19.25 12.55
CA CYS A 657 -43.87 19.10 11.11
C CYS A 657 -44.72 17.94 10.57
N ASN A 658 -44.69 16.77 11.22
CA ASN A 658 -45.46 15.61 10.78
C ASN A 658 -46.98 15.86 10.85
N ALA A 659 -47.46 16.56 11.89
CA ALA A 659 -48.86 16.97 11.98
C ALA A 659 -49.24 17.98 10.89
N ALA A 660 -48.40 18.99 10.67
CA ALA A 660 -48.62 20.00 9.62
C ALA A 660 -48.67 19.39 8.21
N ALA A 661 -47.86 18.36 7.93
CA ALA A 661 -47.86 17.66 6.66
C ALA A 661 -49.20 16.96 6.34
N GLN A 662 -50.01 16.62 7.36
CA GLN A 662 -51.34 16.03 7.16
C GLN A 662 -52.38 17.08 6.71
N GLU A 663 -52.18 18.33 7.11
CA GLU A 663 -53.07 19.46 6.81
C GLU A 663 -52.72 20.16 5.48
N ALA A 664 -51.52 19.90 4.95
CA ALA A 664 -51.05 20.43 3.68
C ALA A 664 -51.86 19.88 2.48
N ARG A 665 -52.12 20.76 1.51
CA ARG A 665 -53.01 20.50 0.36
C ARG A 665 -52.27 20.16 -0.93
N GLY A 666 -50.98 20.49 -1.01
CA GLY A 666 -50.14 20.26 -2.17
C GLY A 666 -49.78 18.79 -2.37
N ASP A 667 -49.62 18.38 -3.62
CA ASP A 667 -49.14 17.04 -3.99
C ASP A 667 -47.69 16.81 -3.50
N TYR A 668 -46.91 17.89 -3.45
CA TYR A 668 -45.53 17.91 -2.95
C TYR A 668 -45.40 18.85 -1.76
N LEU A 669 -44.59 18.44 -0.79
CA LEU A 669 -44.18 19.24 0.34
C LEU A 669 -42.77 19.75 0.08
N VAL A 670 -42.51 21.01 0.38
CA VAL A 670 -41.14 21.56 0.42
C VAL A 670 -40.87 22.07 1.81
N TRP A 671 -40.00 21.38 2.54
CA TRP A 671 -39.46 21.90 3.79
C TRP A 671 -38.47 23.01 3.46
N LEU A 672 -38.71 24.21 3.99
CA LEU A 672 -37.84 25.37 3.79
C LEU A 672 -37.56 26.02 5.14
N ASP A 673 -36.29 26.02 5.54
CA ASP A 673 -35.89 26.69 6.77
C ASP A 673 -36.04 28.22 6.65
N ALA A 674 -36.45 28.89 7.73
CA ALA A 674 -36.66 30.34 7.75
C ALA A 674 -35.36 31.13 7.51
N GLY A 675 -34.18 30.52 7.72
CA GLY A 675 -32.88 31.10 7.39
C GLY A 675 -32.46 30.97 5.92
N VAL A 676 -33.28 30.34 5.09
CA VAL A 676 -33.00 30.10 3.67
C VAL A 676 -33.69 31.15 2.78
N SER A 677 -32.93 31.68 1.82
CA SER A 677 -33.42 32.62 0.79
C SER A 677 -33.26 32.03 -0.60
N VAL A 678 -34.31 32.09 -1.41
CA VAL A 678 -34.32 31.61 -2.80
C VAL A 678 -33.53 32.56 -3.71
N LEU A 679 -32.70 32.03 -4.61
CA LEU A 679 -31.92 32.84 -5.57
C LEU A 679 -32.52 32.88 -6.98
N ASP A 680 -33.19 31.82 -7.41
CA ASP A 680 -33.71 31.66 -8.78
C ASP A 680 -35.22 31.56 -8.80
N GLY A 681 -35.89 32.31 -9.69
CA GLY A 681 -37.36 32.28 -9.73
C GLY A 681 -37.98 30.95 -10.15
N GLY A 682 -37.26 30.15 -10.97
CA GLY A 682 -37.67 28.82 -11.43
C GLY A 682 -37.29 27.66 -10.51
N TRP A 683 -36.93 27.93 -9.25
CA TRP A 683 -36.45 26.91 -8.31
C TRP A 683 -37.44 25.77 -8.07
N LEU A 684 -38.74 26.07 -7.88
CA LEU A 684 -39.78 25.05 -7.69
C LEU A 684 -39.90 24.14 -8.92
N GLN A 685 -39.92 24.73 -10.12
CA GLN A 685 -40.00 23.97 -11.36
C GLN A 685 -38.78 23.05 -11.53
N THR A 686 -37.61 23.51 -11.08
CA THR A 686 -36.38 22.72 -11.12
C THR A 686 -36.44 21.53 -10.17
N LEU A 687 -36.92 21.72 -8.93
CA LEU A 687 -37.12 20.61 -7.98
C LEU A 687 -38.19 19.64 -8.50
N LEU A 688 -39.31 20.16 -9.03
CA LEU A 688 -40.41 19.38 -9.59
C LEU A 688 -39.99 18.56 -10.82
N ASN A 689 -39.08 19.06 -11.65
CA ASN A 689 -38.54 18.32 -12.79
C ASN A 689 -37.99 16.94 -12.36
N GLN A 690 -37.36 16.87 -11.19
CA GLN A 690 -36.89 15.61 -10.61
C GLN A 690 -37.96 14.92 -9.75
N ALA A 691 -38.66 15.66 -8.89
CA ALA A 691 -39.60 15.08 -7.92
C ALA A 691 -40.81 14.38 -8.57
N GLN A 692 -41.21 14.80 -9.78
CA GLN A 692 -42.31 14.19 -10.51
C GLN A 692 -41.96 12.84 -11.17
N ARG A 693 -40.70 12.41 -11.11
CA ARG A 693 -40.30 11.06 -11.54
C ARG A 693 -40.88 10.02 -10.56
N PRO A 694 -41.56 8.96 -11.04
CA PRO A 694 -42.21 7.99 -10.15
C PRO A 694 -41.27 7.33 -9.14
N GLU A 695 -40.01 7.13 -9.51
CA GLU A 695 -38.97 6.52 -8.68
C GLU A 695 -38.30 7.48 -7.69
N VAL A 696 -38.58 8.79 -7.72
CA VAL A 696 -37.94 9.79 -6.85
C VAL A 696 -38.80 10.07 -5.61
N GLY A 697 -38.20 9.97 -4.43
CA GLY A 697 -38.84 10.21 -3.14
C GLY A 697 -38.56 11.60 -2.56
N ALA A 698 -37.33 12.08 -2.73
CA ALA A 698 -36.88 13.38 -2.21
C ALA A 698 -35.96 14.11 -3.18
N VAL A 699 -36.01 15.44 -3.17
CA VAL A 699 -35.16 16.32 -3.99
C VAL A 699 -34.68 17.52 -3.17
N ALA A 700 -33.40 17.84 -3.27
CA ALA A 700 -32.82 19.03 -2.65
C ALA A 700 -31.99 19.84 -3.65
N GLY A 701 -31.86 21.13 -3.39
CA GLY A 701 -31.07 22.04 -4.22
C GLY A 701 -29.69 22.35 -3.66
N LYS A 702 -29.02 23.30 -4.31
CA LYS A 702 -27.70 23.81 -3.96
C LYS A 702 -27.81 24.92 -2.93
N LEU A 703 -27.33 24.64 -1.71
CA LEU A 703 -27.22 25.60 -0.63
C LEU A 703 -25.83 26.24 -0.61
N GLN A 704 -25.80 27.56 -0.50
CA GLN A 704 -24.56 28.33 -0.38
C GLN A 704 -24.67 29.42 0.68
N THR A 705 -23.56 29.74 1.34
CA THR A 705 -23.50 30.80 2.36
C THR A 705 -23.44 32.19 1.73
N GLY A 706 -23.65 33.23 2.55
CA GLY A 706 -23.41 34.64 2.19
C GLY A 706 -22.00 34.92 1.62
N THR A 707 -21.02 34.06 1.92
CA THR A 707 -19.63 34.16 1.44
C THR A 707 -19.40 33.40 0.13
N GLY A 708 -20.43 32.78 -0.46
CA GLY A 708 -20.32 32.03 -1.72
C GLY A 708 -19.70 30.65 -1.57
N LEU A 709 -19.72 30.09 -0.35
CA LEU A 709 -19.24 28.74 -0.06
C LEU A 709 -20.42 27.76 -0.04
N LEU A 710 -20.19 26.53 -0.48
CA LEU A 710 -21.16 25.45 -0.40
C LEU A 710 -21.43 25.05 1.05
N HIS A 711 -22.69 24.69 1.29
CA HIS A 711 -23.16 24.21 2.57
C HIS A 711 -24.02 22.96 2.37
N ARG A 712 -23.66 21.87 3.04
CA ARG A 712 -24.37 20.59 3.12
C ARG A 712 -24.81 20.01 1.77
N ALA A 713 -23.99 20.18 0.73
CA ALA A 713 -24.26 19.60 -0.57
C ALA A 713 -23.79 18.13 -0.61
N ALA A 714 -24.63 17.24 -1.16
CA ALA A 714 -24.33 15.82 -1.35
C ALA A 714 -23.79 15.14 -0.06
N LEU A 715 -24.68 14.89 0.90
CA LEU A 715 -24.32 14.21 2.15
C LEU A 715 -23.80 12.80 1.87
N VAL A 716 -22.74 12.43 2.58
CA VAL A 716 -22.07 11.13 2.51
C VAL A 716 -22.30 10.38 3.81
N LEU A 717 -22.81 9.14 3.71
CA LEU A 717 -22.98 8.26 4.85
C LEU A 717 -21.63 7.71 5.32
N GLY A 718 -21.44 7.63 6.63
CA GLY A 718 -20.22 7.18 7.29
C GLY A 718 -19.09 8.21 7.34
N LEU A 719 -19.18 9.33 6.62
CA LEU A 719 -18.15 10.36 6.63
C LEU A 719 -18.05 11.03 8.00
N GLY A 720 -16.85 11.10 8.57
CA GLY A 720 -16.62 11.53 9.95
C GLY A 720 -17.17 10.56 10.99
N GLY A 721 -17.50 9.32 10.61
CA GLY A 721 -18.12 8.32 11.47
C GLY A 721 -19.65 8.43 11.60
N SER A 722 -20.30 9.42 10.97
CA SER A 722 -21.75 9.62 11.02
C SER A 722 -22.33 9.95 9.64
N VAL A 723 -22.97 11.10 9.45
CA VAL A 723 -23.40 11.61 8.13
C VAL A 723 -22.94 13.05 8.02
N SER A 724 -22.16 13.35 6.98
CA SER A 724 -21.56 14.67 6.80
C SER A 724 -21.47 15.05 5.32
N SER A 725 -21.19 16.32 5.04
CA SER A 725 -21.02 16.84 3.69
C SER A 725 -19.55 16.77 3.27
N GLY A 726 -19.29 16.18 2.10
CA GLY A 726 -17.93 16.05 1.58
C GLY A 726 -17.39 17.30 0.89
N VAL A 727 -18.20 18.36 0.75
CA VAL A 727 -17.86 19.55 -0.06
C VAL A 727 -18.12 20.86 0.67
N ASP A 728 -18.34 20.80 1.99
CA ASP A 728 -18.53 22.00 2.81
C ASP A 728 -17.31 22.90 2.74
N GLY A 729 -17.56 24.20 2.56
CA GLY A 729 -16.50 25.19 2.42
C GLY A 729 -15.89 25.29 1.01
N ALA A 730 -16.25 24.42 0.06
CA ALA A 730 -15.86 24.59 -1.33
C ALA A 730 -16.56 25.82 -1.95
N ALA A 731 -15.97 26.43 -2.97
CA ALA A 731 -16.60 27.54 -3.69
C ALA A 731 -17.88 27.07 -4.42
N HIS A 732 -18.89 27.92 -4.51
CA HIS A 732 -20.15 27.58 -5.18
C HIS A 732 -20.00 27.20 -6.66
N ASP A 733 -18.93 27.61 -7.35
CA ASP A 733 -18.63 27.27 -8.74
C ASP A 733 -17.68 26.06 -8.88
N HIS A 734 -17.24 25.48 -7.76
CA HIS A 734 -16.39 24.29 -7.76
C HIS A 734 -17.03 23.14 -8.56
N VAL A 735 -16.24 22.50 -9.41
CA VAL A 735 -16.70 21.41 -10.30
C VAL A 735 -17.06 20.15 -9.51
N GLY A 736 -16.34 19.92 -8.41
CA GLY A 736 -16.50 18.74 -7.56
C GLY A 736 -15.92 17.48 -8.20
N TYR A 737 -15.88 16.41 -7.41
CA TYR A 737 -15.40 15.13 -7.88
C TYR A 737 -16.25 14.64 -9.08
N MET A 738 -15.59 14.30 -10.19
CA MET A 738 -16.24 13.90 -11.47
C MET A 738 -17.28 14.89 -12.01
N GLY A 739 -17.22 16.18 -11.66
CA GLY A 739 -18.19 17.18 -12.13
C GLY A 739 -19.53 17.15 -11.39
N ARG A 740 -19.67 16.35 -10.33
CA ARG A 740 -20.95 16.12 -9.64
C ARG A 740 -21.63 17.38 -9.09
N LEU A 741 -20.90 18.47 -8.83
CA LEU A 741 -21.49 19.72 -8.36
C LEU A 741 -22.13 20.57 -9.46
N TRP A 742 -22.00 20.14 -10.72
CA TRP A 742 -22.63 20.74 -11.90
C TRP A 742 -23.71 19.85 -12.52
N LEU A 743 -23.85 18.61 -12.06
CA LEU A 743 -24.74 17.58 -12.61
C LEU A 743 -25.80 17.15 -11.60
N GLU A 744 -26.98 16.82 -12.11
CA GLU A 744 -28.03 16.14 -11.33
C GLU A 744 -27.62 14.68 -11.12
N HIS A 745 -27.75 14.21 -9.90
CA HIS A 745 -27.42 12.84 -9.55
C HIS A 745 -28.18 12.40 -8.29
N ASP A 746 -28.44 11.11 -8.17
CA ASP A 746 -28.93 10.55 -6.92
C ASP A 746 -27.85 10.50 -5.84
N CYS A 747 -28.30 10.66 -4.59
CA CYS A 747 -27.52 10.70 -3.36
C CYS A 747 -28.15 9.76 -2.34
N SER A 748 -27.37 9.32 -1.36
CA SER A 748 -27.90 8.53 -0.25
C SER A 748 -28.72 9.36 0.73
N ALA A 749 -28.24 10.57 1.05
CA ALA A 749 -28.95 11.51 1.91
C ALA A 749 -28.86 12.94 1.37
N LEU A 750 -29.87 13.74 1.72
CA LEU A 750 -29.99 15.15 1.38
C LEU A 750 -30.15 15.98 2.66
N ALA A 751 -29.77 17.25 2.58
CA ALA A 751 -29.93 18.20 3.68
C ALA A 751 -31.40 18.63 3.81
N ASP A 752 -31.87 18.87 5.03
CA ASP A 752 -33.27 19.15 5.36
C ASP A 752 -33.65 20.63 5.35
N GLU A 753 -32.69 21.54 5.15
CA GLU A 753 -32.92 22.98 5.09
C GLU A 753 -33.72 23.40 3.85
N CYS A 754 -33.60 22.65 2.75
CA CYS A 754 -34.49 22.73 1.59
C CYS A 754 -34.71 21.35 0.98
N LEU A 755 -35.84 20.71 1.30
CA LEU A 755 -36.14 19.34 0.90
C LEU A 755 -37.56 19.21 0.35
N MET A 756 -37.69 18.88 -0.94
CA MET A 756 -38.95 18.56 -1.60
C MET A 756 -39.23 17.06 -1.50
N VAL A 757 -40.43 16.67 -1.11
CA VAL A 757 -40.90 15.28 -1.05
C VAL A 757 -42.32 15.17 -1.54
N ARG A 758 -42.69 14.04 -2.14
CA ARG A 758 -44.09 13.76 -2.44
C ARG A 758 -44.85 13.55 -1.13
N ARG A 759 -45.98 14.23 -0.95
CA ARG A 759 -46.73 14.22 0.31
C ARG A 759 -47.11 12.81 0.74
N ASP A 760 -47.66 12.02 -0.18
CA ASP A 760 -48.09 10.66 0.12
C ASP A 760 -46.91 9.75 0.50
N SER A 761 -45.74 9.92 -0.12
CA SER A 761 -44.52 9.18 0.25
C SER A 761 -44.02 9.57 1.64
N PHE A 762 -44.03 10.87 1.97
CA PHE A 762 -43.65 11.36 3.29
C PHE A 762 -44.54 10.78 4.39
N LEU A 763 -45.86 10.78 4.17
CA LEU A 763 -46.82 10.20 5.10
C LEU A 763 -46.68 8.67 5.21
N GLN A 764 -46.42 7.98 4.09
CA GLN A 764 -46.24 6.53 4.06
C GLN A 764 -45.07 6.05 4.93
N VAL A 765 -43.96 6.79 4.97
CA VAL A 765 -42.78 6.46 5.80
C VAL A 765 -42.84 7.03 7.23
N GLY A 766 -43.96 7.64 7.61
CA GLY A 766 -44.17 8.18 8.96
C GLY A 766 -43.52 9.55 9.22
N GLY A 767 -43.13 10.29 8.18
CA GLY A 767 -42.55 11.63 8.29
C GLY A 767 -41.17 11.68 8.95
N PHE A 768 -40.83 12.76 9.65
CA PHE A 768 -39.57 12.91 10.40
C PHE A 768 -39.53 12.04 11.67
N ALA A 769 -38.33 11.63 12.08
CA ALA A 769 -38.14 10.88 13.32
C ALA A 769 -38.53 11.70 14.55
N LEU A 770 -39.26 11.07 15.48
CA LEU A 770 -39.69 11.69 16.74
C LEU A 770 -38.67 11.53 17.88
N ASP A 771 -37.68 10.65 17.70
CA ASP A 771 -36.61 10.43 18.68
C ASP A 771 -35.73 11.69 18.75
N PRO A 772 -35.61 12.36 19.92
CA PRO A 772 -34.79 13.55 20.05
C PRO A 772 -33.30 13.29 19.76
N LEU A 773 -32.81 12.06 19.90
CA LEU A 773 -31.42 11.71 19.63
C LEU A 773 -31.07 11.71 18.13
N LEU A 774 -32.06 11.73 17.24
CA LEU A 774 -31.87 11.75 15.79
C LEU A 774 -32.01 13.15 15.18
N VAL A 775 -32.22 14.19 16.00
CA VAL A 775 -32.41 15.58 15.54
C VAL A 775 -31.32 16.05 14.57
N PRO A 776 -30.01 15.77 14.77
CA PRO A 776 -28.97 16.22 13.83
C PRO A 776 -29.09 15.62 12.42
N TRP A 777 -29.83 14.51 12.26
CA TRP A 777 -29.90 13.72 11.03
C TRP A 777 -31.33 13.43 10.58
N VAL A 778 -32.33 14.24 10.98
CA VAL A 778 -33.74 14.01 10.58
C VAL A 778 -33.96 13.99 9.07
N GLY A 779 -33.22 14.80 8.30
CA GLY A 779 -33.21 14.76 6.84
C GLY A 779 -32.65 13.46 6.27
N ALA A 780 -31.51 13.01 6.80
CA ALA A 780 -30.89 11.75 6.40
C ALA A 780 -31.77 10.54 6.77
N ASP A 781 -32.37 10.53 7.97
CA ASP A 781 -33.32 9.50 8.40
C ASP A 781 -34.51 9.36 7.43
N LEU A 782 -35.08 10.49 6.99
CA LEU A 782 -36.16 10.50 6.01
C LEU A 782 -35.71 9.95 4.66
N CYS A 783 -34.55 10.40 4.16
CA CYS A 783 -33.95 9.93 2.91
C CYS A 783 -33.73 8.40 2.92
N LEU A 784 -33.21 7.87 4.03
CA LEU A 784 -32.94 6.44 4.20
C LEU A 784 -34.25 5.62 4.28
N LYS A 785 -35.29 6.12 4.95
CA LYS A 785 -36.61 5.47 4.96
C LYS A 785 -37.24 5.41 3.57
N LEU A 786 -37.11 6.47 2.78
CA LEU A 786 -37.59 6.51 1.40
C LEU A 786 -36.83 5.50 0.53
N GLN A 787 -35.51 5.40 0.70
CA GLN A 787 -34.69 4.40 0.01
C GLN A 787 -35.05 2.96 0.37
N GLN A 788 -35.34 2.67 1.64
CA GLN A 788 -35.75 1.33 2.08
C GLN A 788 -37.01 0.81 1.36
N ILE A 789 -37.88 1.70 0.88
CA ILE A 789 -39.06 1.35 0.09
C ILE A 789 -38.87 1.54 -1.42
N GLY A 790 -37.63 1.76 -1.87
CA GLY A 790 -37.23 1.77 -3.29
C GLY A 790 -37.21 3.13 -3.97
N TYR A 791 -37.34 4.25 -3.23
CA TYR A 791 -37.23 5.59 -3.82
C TYR A 791 -35.79 6.11 -3.89
N LEU A 792 -35.51 6.94 -4.89
CA LEU A 792 -34.26 7.69 -5.04
C LEU A 792 -34.35 9.05 -4.35
N ASN A 793 -33.22 9.54 -3.84
CA ASN A 793 -33.06 10.91 -3.37
C ASN A 793 -32.17 11.65 -4.37
N VAL A 794 -32.62 12.76 -4.95
CA VAL A 794 -31.92 13.45 -6.04
C VAL A 794 -31.42 14.81 -5.59
N TRP A 795 -30.16 15.12 -5.86
CA TRP A 795 -29.62 16.45 -5.68
C TRP A 795 -29.55 17.18 -7.03
N THR A 796 -30.00 18.43 -7.07
CA THR A 796 -29.92 19.27 -8.28
C THR A 796 -29.12 20.56 -8.04
N PRO A 797 -28.11 20.86 -8.88
CA PRO A 797 -27.33 22.09 -8.78
C PRO A 797 -28.08 23.33 -9.28
N TYR A 798 -29.26 23.15 -9.89
CA TYR A 798 -29.96 24.20 -10.62
C TYR A 798 -31.03 24.94 -9.80
N ALA A 799 -31.43 24.40 -8.64
CA ALA A 799 -32.23 25.12 -7.65
C ALA A 799 -31.28 25.68 -6.59
N ARG A 800 -31.05 26.99 -6.57
CA ARG A 800 -30.02 27.61 -5.71
C ARG A 800 -30.62 28.44 -4.59
N PHE A 801 -29.97 28.36 -3.43
CA PHE A 801 -30.44 28.95 -2.19
C PHE A 801 -29.28 29.56 -1.40
N LEU A 802 -29.54 30.69 -0.73
CA LEU A 802 -28.63 31.31 0.22
C LEU A 802 -29.04 30.90 1.64
N ILE A 803 -28.08 30.52 2.47
CA ILE A 803 -28.30 30.21 3.89
C ILE A 803 -27.41 31.06 4.80
N GLU A 804 -27.98 31.56 5.89
CA GLU A 804 -27.24 32.13 7.01
C GLU A 804 -26.89 30.99 7.98
N ALA A 805 -25.74 30.34 7.74
CA ALA A 805 -25.35 29.15 8.48
C ALA A 805 -25.02 29.48 9.95
N GLU A 806 -25.69 28.83 10.89
CA GLU A 806 -25.31 28.84 12.30
C GLU A 806 -24.18 27.82 12.57
N VAL A 807 -23.41 28.04 13.63
CA VAL A 807 -22.39 27.07 14.07
C VAL A 807 -23.12 25.85 14.64
N VAL A 808 -23.19 24.77 13.87
CA VAL A 808 -23.74 23.49 14.33
C VAL A 808 -22.82 22.92 15.41
N SER A 809 -23.38 22.63 16.58
CA SER A 809 -22.63 21.91 17.62
C SER A 809 -22.41 20.47 17.17
N PRO A 810 -21.23 19.87 17.41
CA PRO A 810 -21.01 18.46 17.10
C PRO A 810 -22.00 17.58 17.88
N ALA A 811 -22.48 16.52 17.23
CA ALA A 811 -23.39 15.57 17.86
C ALA A 811 -22.73 14.90 19.08
N GLY A 812 -23.51 14.64 20.11
CA GLY A 812 -23.06 13.92 21.31
C GLY A 812 -22.97 12.41 21.08
N ALA A 813 -22.25 11.71 21.96
CA ALA A 813 -22.07 10.26 21.87
C ALA A 813 -23.39 9.47 21.85
N ASP A 814 -24.39 9.90 22.62
CA ASP A 814 -25.71 9.25 22.67
C ASP A 814 -26.50 9.43 21.36
N GLU A 815 -26.33 10.57 20.68
CA GLU A 815 -26.96 10.84 19.38
C GLU A 815 -26.33 9.94 18.30
N GLU A 816 -25.01 9.85 18.28
CA GLU A 816 -24.29 8.93 17.39
C GLU A 816 -24.68 7.46 17.64
N ASP A 817 -24.78 7.04 18.90
CA ASP A 817 -25.17 5.67 19.25
C ASP A 817 -26.61 5.36 18.79
N ALA A 818 -27.53 6.33 18.88
CA ALA A 818 -28.89 6.19 18.34
C ALA A 818 -28.89 6.10 16.80
N LEU A 819 -28.04 6.89 16.13
CA LEU A 819 -27.84 6.80 14.68
C LEU A 819 -27.31 5.40 14.29
N PHE A 820 -26.30 4.88 14.99
CA PHE A 820 -25.74 3.55 14.73
C PHE A 820 -26.78 2.45 14.97
N ALA A 821 -27.49 2.49 16.09
CA ALA A 821 -28.51 1.51 16.42
C ALA A 821 -29.60 1.40 15.33
N ARG A 822 -29.86 2.50 14.62
CA ARG A 822 -30.90 2.55 13.59
C ARG A 822 -30.39 2.31 12.17
N TRP A 823 -29.23 2.87 11.81
CA TRP A 823 -28.78 3.01 10.42
C TRP A 823 -27.37 2.48 10.14
N LEU A 824 -26.71 1.82 11.11
CA LEU A 824 -25.35 1.30 10.91
C LEU A 824 -25.18 0.52 9.59
N PRO A 825 -26.06 -0.43 9.20
CA PRO A 825 -25.90 -1.16 7.93
C PRO A 825 -25.80 -0.26 6.69
N GLN A 826 -26.56 0.84 6.65
CA GLN A 826 -26.53 1.82 5.56
C GLN A 826 -25.32 2.74 5.66
N LEU A 827 -24.86 3.07 6.87
CA LEU A 827 -23.64 3.87 7.06
C LEU A 827 -22.37 3.16 6.59
N LEU A 828 -22.36 1.82 6.55
CA LEU A 828 -21.20 1.06 6.10
C LEU A 828 -20.93 1.24 4.60
N HIS A 829 -22.00 1.40 3.81
CA HIS A 829 -21.94 1.39 2.35
C HIS A 829 -22.87 2.45 1.74
N ASP A 830 -22.27 3.60 1.43
CA ASP A 830 -22.95 4.64 0.66
C ASP A 830 -22.80 4.34 -0.83
N ALA A 831 -23.89 3.96 -1.51
CA ALA A 831 -23.88 3.65 -2.94
C ALA A 831 -23.37 4.83 -3.81
N CYS A 832 -23.45 6.06 -3.30
CA CYS A 832 -23.00 7.28 -3.98
C CYS A 832 -21.57 7.67 -3.64
N TYR A 833 -20.82 6.87 -2.86
CA TYR A 833 -19.45 7.15 -2.42
C TYR A 833 -18.56 5.90 -2.51
N ASN A 834 -17.54 5.94 -3.37
CA ASN A 834 -16.69 4.78 -3.65
C ASN A 834 -15.92 4.28 -2.40
N GLU A 835 -15.76 2.95 -2.30
CA GLU A 835 -15.12 2.31 -1.15
C GLU A 835 -13.62 2.69 -0.96
N ASN A 836 -12.97 3.16 -2.02
CA ASN A 836 -11.57 3.57 -2.04
C ASN A 836 -11.37 5.02 -1.56
N PHE A 837 -12.41 5.72 -1.12
CA PHE A 837 -12.29 7.03 -0.49
C PHE A 837 -12.24 6.97 1.04
N SER A 838 -11.53 7.93 1.64
CA SER A 838 -11.48 8.13 3.09
C SER A 838 -12.86 8.48 3.64
N LEU A 839 -13.16 7.95 4.82
CA LEU A 839 -14.31 8.38 5.64
C LEU A 839 -13.86 9.30 6.80
N VAL A 840 -12.59 9.69 6.84
CA VAL A 840 -12.10 10.61 7.88
C VAL A 840 -12.67 12.01 7.63
N ALA A 841 -13.09 12.67 8.72
CA ALA A 841 -13.63 14.02 8.63
C ALA A 841 -12.60 14.99 8.00
N GLY A 842 -13.03 15.78 7.02
CA GLY A 842 -12.17 16.71 6.28
C GLY A 842 -11.36 16.08 5.14
N GLU A 843 -11.42 14.76 4.95
CA GLU A 843 -10.72 14.04 3.88
C GLU A 843 -11.68 13.46 2.83
N ALA A 844 -12.84 14.08 2.65
CA ALA A 844 -13.81 13.62 1.65
C ALA A 844 -13.19 13.60 0.25
N PHE A 845 -13.43 12.50 -0.48
CA PHE A 845 -12.84 12.21 -1.80
C PHE A 845 -11.30 12.10 -1.81
N ALA A 846 -10.63 12.10 -0.66
CA ALA A 846 -9.23 11.70 -0.56
C ALA A 846 -9.10 10.17 -0.69
N VAL A 847 -8.07 9.71 -1.38
CA VAL A 847 -7.83 8.28 -1.62
C VAL A 847 -7.47 7.59 -0.30
N GLN A 848 -8.18 6.52 0.02
CA GLN A 848 -7.93 5.69 1.19
C GLN A 848 -6.69 4.81 0.98
N SER A 849 -5.97 4.52 2.07
CA SER A 849 -4.86 3.56 2.02
C SER A 849 -5.30 2.17 1.52
N ASN A 850 -4.43 1.47 0.78
CA ASN A 850 -4.73 0.11 0.31
C ASN A 850 -4.92 -0.88 1.46
N ALA A 851 -4.22 -0.66 2.58
CA ALA A 851 -4.37 -1.44 3.80
C ALA A 851 -5.83 -1.48 4.32
N MET A 852 -6.60 -0.41 4.09
CA MET A 852 -8.00 -0.30 4.48
C MET A 852 -8.99 -0.63 3.35
N SER A 853 -8.63 -0.36 2.11
CA SER A 853 -9.54 -0.40 0.95
C SER A 853 -9.36 -1.60 0.03
N TRP A 854 -8.27 -2.37 0.17
CA TRP A 854 -7.93 -3.44 -0.76
C TRP A 854 -7.62 -4.76 -0.04
N ARG A 855 -8.58 -5.70 -0.13
CA ARG A 855 -8.58 -6.96 0.63
C ARG A 855 -8.76 -8.16 -0.28
N PRO A 856 -7.71 -8.61 -0.99
CA PRO A 856 -7.81 -9.67 -1.98
C PRO A 856 -8.02 -11.07 -1.38
N LEU A 857 -7.83 -11.25 -0.06
CA LEU A 857 -8.10 -12.50 0.65
C LEU A 857 -9.41 -12.49 1.43
N LYS A 858 -10.25 -11.48 1.22
CA LYS A 858 -11.62 -11.46 1.74
C LYS A 858 -12.34 -12.76 1.35
N ASP A 859 -12.97 -13.41 2.32
CA ASP A 859 -13.65 -14.71 2.17
C ASP A 859 -12.75 -15.88 1.73
N ILE A 860 -11.42 -15.75 1.91
CA ILE A 860 -10.41 -16.81 1.75
C ILE A 860 -9.70 -17.07 3.08
N ALA A 861 -9.25 -15.98 3.73
CA ALA A 861 -8.61 -15.99 5.03
C ALA A 861 -9.42 -15.13 6.01
N PRO A 862 -9.37 -15.43 7.32
CA PRO A 862 -10.02 -14.60 8.32
C PRO A 862 -9.35 -13.23 8.41
N THR A 863 -10.14 -12.17 8.46
CA THR A 863 -9.65 -10.79 8.55
C THR A 863 -9.36 -10.41 9.99
N VAL A 864 -8.15 -9.94 10.28
CA VAL A 864 -7.76 -9.43 11.61
C VAL A 864 -7.39 -7.96 11.50
N LEU A 865 -8.10 -7.12 12.27
CA LEU A 865 -7.78 -5.71 12.45
C LEU A 865 -7.05 -5.52 13.78
N VAL A 866 -5.88 -4.90 13.75
CA VAL A 866 -5.13 -4.53 14.95
C VAL A 866 -5.24 -3.02 15.15
N LEU A 867 -5.73 -2.58 16.30
CA LEU A 867 -5.74 -1.18 16.73
C LEU A 867 -4.58 -0.97 17.71
N ALA A 868 -3.46 -0.46 17.20
CA ALA A 868 -2.23 -0.26 17.96
C ALA A 868 -2.16 1.17 18.52
N SER A 869 -1.65 1.31 19.74
CA SER A 869 -1.46 2.62 20.40
C SER A 869 -0.10 3.26 20.11
N ALA A 870 0.90 2.49 19.66
CA ALA A 870 2.22 3.01 19.29
C ALA A 870 2.92 2.14 18.23
N CYS A 871 3.70 2.76 17.34
CA CYS A 871 4.44 2.08 16.26
C CYS A 871 5.84 1.61 16.67
N GLU A 872 6.33 2.06 17.83
CA GLU A 872 7.68 1.78 18.33
C GLU A 872 7.65 0.92 19.60
N GLY A 873 8.78 0.26 19.89
CA GLY A 873 8.95 -0.55 21.09
C GLY A 873 8.13 -1.85 21.08
N ASP A 874 7.46 -2.15 22.20
CA ASP A 874 6.77 -3.43 22.42
C ASP A 874 5.58 -3.65 21.48
N GLY A 875 4.88 -2.60 21.06
CA GLY A 875 3.74 -2.70 20.11
C GLY A 875 4.16 -3.22 18.73
N GLN A 876 5.33 -2.82 18.25
CA GLN A 876 5.86 -3.27 16.97
C GLN A 876 6.17 -4.76 16.96
N LEU A 877 6.77 -5.27 18.03
CA LEU A 877 7.19 -6.67 18.14
C LEU A 877 6.02 -7.59 18.53
N ARG A 878 5.06 -7.09 19.30
CA ARG A 878 3.98 -7.90 19.85
C ARG A 878 2.75 -8.01 18.95
N LEU A 879 2.42 -6.95 18.20
CA LEU A 879 1.23 -6.92 17.36
C LEU A 879 1.56 -6.76 15.88
N ILE A 880 2.44 -5.82 15.52
CA ILE A 880 2.69 -5.51 14.10
C ILE A 880 3.43 -6.65 13.40
N GLN A 881 4.56 -7.11 13.95
CA GLN A 881 5.36 -8.18 13.32
C GLN A 881 4.61 -9.51 13.21
N PRO A 882 3.86 -9.96 14.23
CA PRO A 882 3.07 -11.18 14.08
C PRO A 882 1.94 -11.05 13.07
N HIS A 883 1.25 -9.89 13.00
CA HIS A 883 0.25 -9.62 11.98
C HIS A 883 0.84 -9.74 10.57
N GLN A 884 1.98 -9.08 10.33
CA GLN A 884 2.70 -9.16 9.06
C GLN A 884 3.15 -10.59 8.72
N ALA A 885 3.66 -11.33 9.71
CA ALA A 885 4.10 -12.71 9.52
C ALA A 885 2.92 -13.65 9.16
N LEU A 886 1.77 -13.49 9.83
CA LEU A 886 0.56 -14.22 9.53
C LEU A 886 0.03 -13.89 8.13
N GLY A 887 0.02 -12.62 7.75
CA GLY A 887 -0.42 -12.17 6.42
C GLY A 887 0.49 -12.68 5.28
N ARG A 888 1.82 -12.63 5.46
CA ARG A 888 2.79 -13.20 4.49
C ARG A 888 2.62 -14.71 4.32
N ALA A 889 2.22 -15.41 5.38
CA ALA A 889 1.92 -16.84 5.34
C ALA A 889 0.52 -17.17 4.81
N GLY A 890 -0.29 -16.16 4.42
CA GLY A 890 -1.66 -16.35 3.95
C GLY A 890 -2.62 -16.89 5.02
N LEU A 891 -2.27 -16.75 6.30
CA LEU A 891 -3.05 -17.31 7.42
C LEU A 891 -4.18 -16.39 7.90
N ILE A 892 -4.04 -15.10 7.63
CA ILE A 892 -5.02 -14.03 7.87
C ILE A 892 -4.98 -13.05 6.70
N ASP A 893 -6.06 -12.28 6.55
CA ASP A 893 -6.04 -10.98 5.86
C ASP A 893 -6.12 -9.86 6.92
N GLY A 894 -5.98 -8.61 6.50
CA GLY A 894 -6.29 -7.44 7.30
C GLY A 894 -5.14 -6.47 7.48
N THR A 895 -5.23 -5.60 8.49
CA THR A 895 -4.26 -4.52 8.69
C THR A 895 -4.04 -4.16 10.15
N VAL A 896 -2.96 -3.43 10.39
CA VAL A 896 -2.73 -2.65 11.61
C VAL A 896 -3.11 -1.20 11.34
N HIS A 897 -3.96 -0.63 12.19
CA HIS A 897 -4.29 0.78 12.22
C HIS A 897 -3.73 1.42 13.49
N MET A 898 -3.23 2.65 13.36
CA MET A 898 -2.67 3.41 14.48
C MET A 898 -3.75 4.34 15.03
N GLY A 899 -4.12 4.16 16.30
CA GLY A 899 -5.20 4.92 16.93
C GLY A 899 -6.58 4.28 16.82
N LEU A 900 -7.60 5.07 17.13
CA LEU A 900 -9.00 4.63 17.20
C LEU A 900 -9.70 4.79 15.85
N MET A 901 -10.68 3.93 15.59
CA MET A 901 -11.56 4.01 14.42
C MET A 901 -13.01 4.09 14.88
N SER A 902 -13.86 4.74 14.08
CA SER A 902 -15.29 4.75 14.35
C SER A 902 -15.90 3.36 14.16
N PRO A 903 -17.03 3.04 14.82
CA PRO A 903 -17.74 1.79 14.59
C PRO A 903 -18.07 1.55 13.11
N VAL A 904 -18.42 2.61 12.37
CA VAL A 904 -18.69 2.55 10.93
C VAL A 904 -17.46 2.10 10.14
N GLN A 905 -16.28 2.66 10.42
CA GLN A 905 -15.04 2.27 9.73
C GLN A 905 -14.67 0.82 10.01
N ILE A 906 -14.83 0.37 11.26
CA ILE A 906 -14.53 -1.01 11.66
C ILE A 906 -15.50 -1.98 10.99
N GLU A 907 -16.80 -1.72 11.04
CA GLU A 907 -17.80 -2.62 10.45
C GLU A 907 -17.74 -2.61 8.92
N ARG A 908 -17.39 -1.49 8.27
CA ARG A 908 -17.07 -1.45 6.83
C ARG A 908 -15.83 -2.28 6.51
N PHE A 909 -14.83 -2.28 7.40
CA PHE A 909 -13.68 -3.19 7.32
C PHE A 909 -14.05 -4.65 7.64
N ALA A 910 -15.22 -4.93 8.21
CA ALA A 910 -15.75 -6.28 8.47
C ALA A 910 -14.69 -7.30 8.98
N PRO A 911 -13.95 -6.99 10.07
CA PRO A 911 -12.97 -7.92 10.62
C PRO A 911 -13.65 -9.14 11.25
N ALA A 912 -13.00 -10.30 11.15
CA ALA A 912 -13.38 -11.47 11.96
C ALA A 912 -12.95 -11.26 13.42
N SER A 913 -11.79 -10.64 13.64
CA SER A 913 -11.29 -10.29 14.97
C SER A 913 -10.68 -8.90 15.03
N ILE A 914 -10.83 -8.24 16.18
CA ILE A 914 -10.23 -6.94 16.48
C ILE A 914 -9.28 -7.10 17.67
N VAL A 915 -8.02 -6.73 17.51
CA VAL A 915 -7.01 -6.75 18.57
C VAL A 915 -6.69 -5.33 18.99
N LEU A 916 -7.06 -4.95 20.21
CA LEU A 916 -6.80 -3.62 20.78
C LEU A 916 -5.61 -3.67 21.74
N GLN A 917 -4.62 -2.82 21.51
CA GLN A 917 -3.46 -2.69 22.39
C GLN A 917 -3.79 -1.76 23.56
N ARG A 918 -3.82 -2.28 24.79
CA ARG A 918 -3.96 -1.50 26.03
C ARG A 918 -5.12 -0.47 26.00
N PRO A 919 -6.38 -0.90 25.97
CA PRO A 919 -7.52 0.03 26.00
C PRO A 919 -7.73 0.56 27.41
N ILE A 920 -7.02 1.64 27.74
CA ILE A 920 -6.87 2.13 29.11
C ILE A 920 -7.43 3.53 29.35
N ASP A 921 -7.61 4.34 28.32
CA ASP A 921 -8.21 5.67 28.44
C ASP A 921 -9.72 5.62 28.13
N GLU A 922 -10.42 6.70 28.47
CA GLU A 922 -11.88 6.80 28.30
C GLU A 922 -12.32 6.59 26.84
N ASP A 923 -11.53 7.06 25.87
CA ASP A 923 -11.86 6.95 24.44
C ASP A 923 -11.75 5.49 23.96
N HIS A 924 -10.73 4.75 24.41
CA HIS A 924 -10.60 3.32 24.13
C HIS A 924 -11.69 2.50 24.85
N LEU A 925 -12.07 2.87 26.08
CA LEU A 925 -13.16 2.22 26.81
C LEU A 925 -14.52 2.46 26.15
N LEU A 926 -14.77 3.68 25.65
CA LEU A 926 -15.95 3.99 24.85
C LEU A 926 -15.94 3.20 23.54
N THR A 927 -14.80 3.12 22.87
CA THR A 927 -14.63 2.32 21.64
C THR A 927 -14.97 0.85 21.90
N LEU A 928 -14.46 0.24 22.97
CA LEU A 928 -14.79 -1.14 23.33
C LEU A 928 -16.28 -1.33 23.62
N ARG A 929 -16.92 -0.39 24.32
CA ARG A 929 -18.36 -0.43 24.59
C ARG A 929 -19.17 -0.39 23.29
N ARG A 930 -18.80 0.51 22.37
CA ARG A 930 -19.42 0.62 21.05
C ARG A 930 -19.19 -0.64 20.22
N LEU A 931 -17.98 -1.21 20.25
CA LEU A 931 -17.70 -2.49 19.60
C LEU A 931 -18.53 -3.63 20.17
N ARG A 932 -18.74 -3.67 21.49
CA ARG A 932 -19.63 -4.66 22.12
C ARG A 932 -21.07 -4.52 21.65
N ALA A 933 -21.55 -3.28 21.49
CA ALA A 933 -22.92 -2.99 21.08
C ALA A 933 -23.16 -3.20 19.57
N PHE A 934 -22.20 -2.85 18.73
CA PHE A 934 -22.41 -2.64 17.30
C PHE A 934 -21.57 -3.54 16.39
N SER A 935 -20.56 -4.25 16.91
CA SER A 935 -19.70 -5.14 16.13
C SER A 935 -19.93 -6.60 16.46
N GLN A 936 -19.89 -7.47 15.44
CA GLN A 936 -19.88 -8.93 15.63
C GLN A 936 -18.47 -9.52 15.68
N ALA A 937 -17.43 -8.75 15.38
CA ALA A 937 -16.06 -9.25 15.38
C ALA A 937 -15.63 -9.73 16.78
N PHE A 938 -14.74 -10.72 16.86
CA PHE A 938 -14.18 -11.21 18.12
C PHE A 938 -13.19 -10.18 18.71
N LYS A 939 -13.47 -9.64 19.90
CA LYS A 939 -12.67 -8.55 20.49
C LYS A 939 -11.61 -9.10 21.43
N ILE A 940 -10.37 -8.72 21.18
CA ILE A 940 -9.21 -9.14 21.94
C ILE A 940 -8.54 -7.90 22.52
N CYS A 941 -8.33 -7.89 23.83
CA CYS A 941 -7.47 -6.91 24.47
C CYS A 941 -6.08 -7.53 24.68
N ASP A 942 -5.06 -6.95 24.06
CA ASP A 942 -3.67 -7.34 24.30
C ASP A 942 -3.01 -6.38 25.31
N LEU A 943 -2.50 -6.98 26.39
CA LEU A 943 -1.78 -6.30 27.45
C LEU A 943 -0.32 -6.74 27.40
N ASP A 944 0.53 -5.83 26.93
CA ASP A 944 1.94 -6.07 26.65
C ASP A 944 2.85 -5.97 27.88
N GLY A 945 2.37 -5.34 28.96
CA GLY A 945 3.05 -5.26 30.25
C GLY A 945 2.29 -4.44 31.28
N PHE A 946 2.93 -4.17 32.42
CA PHE A 946 2.37 -3.33 33.48
C PHE A 946 2.92 -1.89 33.38
N ALA A 947 2.05 -0.90 33.17
CA ALA A 947 2.44 0.51 33.06
C ALA A 947 1.92 1.32 34.28
N PRO A 948 2.80 1.74 35.22
CA PRO A 948 2.39 2.34 36.51
C PRO A 948 1.77 3.73 36.44
N GLY A 949 1.92 4.45 35.31
CA GLY A 949 1.50 5.85 35.14
C GLY A 949 0.04 6.05 34.69
N LEU A 950 -0.73 4.97 34.58
CA LEU A 950 -2.01 4.97 33.87
C LEU A 950 -3.26 5.04 34.76
N ALA A 951 -3.10 4.97 36.09
CA ALA A 951 -4.21 5.07 37.03
C ALA A 951 -3.91 6.06 38.17
N PRO A 952 -4.87 6.90 38.59
CA PRO A 952 -4.70 7.76 39.76
C PRO A 952 -4.46 6.91 41.01
N GLY A 953 -3.25 6.98 41.59
CA GLY A 953 -2.87 6.22 42.79
C GLY A 953 -1.74 5.20 42.60
N GLY A 954 -1.28 4.95 41.36
CA GLY A 954 0.01 4.32 41.06
C GLY A 954 0.23 2.87 41.54
N GLY A 955 -0.84 2.16 41.92
CA GLY A 955 -0.77 0.78 42.42
C GLY A 955 -1.48 -0.23 41.51
N ALA A 956 -1.11 -1.52 41.62
CA ALA A 956 -1.69 -2.59 40.82
C ALA A 956 -3.21 -2.71 40.96
N ALA A 957 -3.75 -2.53 42.18
CA ALA A 957 -5.19 -2.58 42.42
C ALA A 957 -5.96 -1.45 41.73
N ALA A 958 -5.43 -0.22 41.75
CA ALA A 958 -6.07 0.94 41.11
C ALA A 958 -6.05 0.81 39.58
N LEU A 959 -4.96 0.27 39.01
CA LEU A 959 -4.91 -0.03 37.58
C LEU A 959 -5.91 -1.12 37.20
N LEU A 960 -6.01 -2.19 37.99
CA LEU A 960 -6.99 -3.27 37.75
C LEU A 960 -8.43 -2.77 37.80
N GLU A 961 -8.77 -1.91 38.78
CA GLU A 961 -10.09 -1.29 38.89
C GLU A 961 -10.42 -0.43 37.66
N HIS A 962 -9.43 0.32 37.17
CA HIS A 962 -9.57 1.16 35.97
C HIS A 962 -9.72 0.34 34.68
N LEU A 963 -9.02 -0.78 34.56
CA LEU A 963 -9.08 -1.66 33.39
C LEU A 963 -10.35 -2.52 33.34
N GLN A 964 -10.92 -2.85 34.50
CA GLN A 964 -12.00 -3.83 34.63
C GLN A 964 -13.20 -3.57 33.70
N PRO A 965 -13.74 -2.34 33.57
CA PRO A 965 -14.86 -2.08 32.66
C PRO A 965 -14.53 -2.41 31.20
N GLY A 966 -13.31 -2.12 30.75
CA GLY A 966 -12.86 -2.41 29.39
C GLY A 966 -12.62 -3.90 29.16
N LEU A 967 -11.95 -4.57 30.11
CA LEU A 967 -11.71 -6.01 30.02
C LEU A 967 -13.02 -6.79 29.94
N MET A 968 -14.08 -6.37 30.65
CA MET A 968 -15.40 -7.01 30.58
C MET A 968 -16.13 -6.83 29.24
N GLN A 969 -15.72 -5.88 28.39
CA GLN A 969 -16.28 -5.73 27.04
C GLN A 969 -15.58 -6.63 26.01
N ALA A 970 -14.36 -7.09 26.30
CA ALA A 970 -13.61 -7.96 25.43
C ALA A 970 -14.15 -9.40 25.48
N ASP A 971 -13.89 -10.17 24.43
CA ASP A 971 -14.16 -11.62 24.42
C ASP A 971 -12.94 -12.41 24.93
N ARG A 972 -11.74 -11.83 24.82
CA ARG A 972 -10.49 -12.42 25.27
C ARG A 972 -9.48 -11.37 25.72
N VAL A 973 -8.73 -11.70 26.78
CA VAL A 973 -7.59 -10.92 27.23
C VAL A 973 -6.31 -11.72 26.98
N VAL A 974 -5.35 -11.11 26.29
CA VAL A 974 -4.06 -11.71 25.97
C VAL A 974 -2.97 -10.98 26.73
N VAL A 975 -2.09 -11.74 27.37
CA VAL A 975 -1.02 -11.21 28.24
C VAL A 975 0.34 -11.73 27.83
N SER A 976 1.38 -10.94 28.09
CA SER A 976 2.77 -11.25 27.71
C SER A 976 3.51 -12.13 28.72
N SER A 977 3.06 -12.19 29.97
CA SER A 977 3.76 -12.88 31.07
C SER A 977 2.82 -13.64 32.02
N PRO A 978 3.30 -14.73 32.65
CA PRO A 978 2.52 -15.47 33.65
C PRO A 978 2.11 -14.62 34.86
N VAL A 979 2.97 -13.68 35.29
CA VAL A 979 2.68 -12.78 36.41
C VAL A 979 1.48 -11.89 36.09
N LEU A 980 1.40 -11.36 34.87
CA LEU A 980 0.26 -10.55 34.44
C LEU A 980 -1.02 -11.39 34.33
N ALA A 981 -0.93 -12.64 33.86
CA ALA A 981 -2.05 -13.58 33.86
C ALA A 981 -2.59 -13.82 35.28
N ASP A 982 -1.69 -13.97 36.24
CA ASP A 982 -2.03 -14.22 37.64
C ASP A 982 -2.63 -12.98 38.32
N LEU A 983 -2.14 -11.78 38.00
CA LEU A 983 -2.71 -10.52 38.49
C LEU A 983 -4.14 -10.29 37.99
N LEU A 984 -4.43 -10.70 36.76
CA LEU A 984 -5.75 -10.55 36.14
C LEU A 984 -6.70 -11.72 36.46
N ARG A 985 -6.25 -12.71 37.24
CA ARG A 985 -7.05 -13.87 37.59
C ARG A 985 -8.33 -13.44 38.31
N GLY A 986 -9.47 -13.78 37.73
CA GLY A 986 -10.80 -13.41 38.24
C GLY A 986 -11.32 -12.06 37.72
N ALA A 987 -10.55 -11.32 36.93
CA ALA A 987 -11.01 -10.11 36.25
C ALA A 987 -11.68 -10.39 34.89
N HIS A 988 -11.37 -11.53 34.25
CA HIS A 988 -11.94 -11.96 32.96
C HIS A 988 -11.95 -13.50 32.84
N ASP A 989 -12.89 -14.05 32.08
CA ASP A 989 -13.12 -15.50 31.97
C ASP A 989 -12.16 -16.20 30.98
N ASP A 990 -11.75 -15.53 29.90
CA ASP A 990 -10.78 -16.06 28.91
C ASP A 990 -9.49 -15.22 28.90
N ILE A 991 -8.52 -15.63 29.72
CA ILE A 991 -7.17 -15.03 29.77
C ILE A 991 -6.18 -15.99 29.12
N ARG A 992 -5.44 -15.54 28.11
CA ARG A 992 -4.45 -16.33 27.36
C ARG A 992 -3.05 -15.76 27.54
N LEU A 993 -2.12 -16.61 27.97
CA LEU A 993 -0.69 -16.29 27.91
C LEU A 993 -0.19 -16.47 26.47
N LEU A 994 0.46 -15.42 25.96
CA LEU A 994 1.09 -15.42 24.65
C LEU A 994 2.41 -14.64 24.74
N GLU A 995 3.53 -15.33 24.99
CA GLU A 995 4.81 -14.66 25.28
C GLU A 995 5.45 -14.06 24.01
N SER A 996 6.23 -12.99 24.12
CA SER A 996 6.86 -12.36 22.94
C SER A 996 7.72 -13.34 22.13
N ALA A 997 7.72 -13.18 20.81
CA ALA A 997 8.53 -13.94 19.87
C ALA A 997 9.27 -13.00 18.91
N LEU A 998 10.37 -13.45 18.33
CA LEU A 998 11.16 -12.67 17.38
C LEU A 998 10.73 -12.95 15.94
N SER A 999 10.90 -11.99 15.04
CA SER A 999 10.70 -12.25 13.61
C SER A 999 11.65 -13.33 13.09
N ALA A 1000 11.25 -14.02 12.02
CA ALA A 1000 12.01 -15.14 11.46
C ALA A 1000 13.46 -14.77 11.06
N ASP A 1001 13.74 -13.50 10.79
CA ASP A 1001 15.06 -13.03 10.37
C ASP A 1001 16.10 -13.08 11.50
N TRP A 1002 15.67 -13.00 12.76
CA TRP A 1002 16.55 -13.22 13.92
C TRP A 1002 17.16 -14.62 13.94
N GLY A 1003 16.46 -15.60 13.36
CA GLY A 1003 16.97 -16.96 13.21
C GLY A 1003 18.21 -17.07 12.33
N ARG A 1004 18.52 -16.06 11.50
CA ARG A 1004 19.67 -16.08 10.58
C ARG A 1004 20.91 -15.40 11.15
N LEU A 1005 20.79 -14.77 12.32
CA LEU A 1005 21.88 -14.01 12.93
C LEU A 1005 22.97 -14.96 13.45
N GLN A 1006 24.21 -14.50 13.34
CA GLN A 1006 25.37 -15.19 13.88
C GLN A 1006 26.42 -14.16 14.30
N GLY A 1007 26.68 -14.07 15.60
CA GLY A 1007 27.84 -13.35 16.12
C GLY A 1007 29.10 -14.20 16.07
N GLN A 1008 30.25 -13.56 16.00
CA GLN A 1008 31.53 -14.19 16.30
C GLN A 1008 31.78 -14.15 17.81
N ARG A 1009 32.61 -15.05 18.33
CA ARG A 1009 33.07 -15.03 19.73
C ARG A 1009 34.59 -14.97 19.74
N ARG A 1010 35.19 -14.52 20.84
CA ARG A 1010 36.65 -14.44 21.02
C ARG A 1010 37.38 -13.55 20.01
N THR A 1011 36.76 -12.43 19.64
CA THR A 1011 37.34 -11.48 18.68
C THR A 1011 38.33 -10.50 19.31
N GLY A 1012 38.35 -10.39 20.64
CA GLY A 1012 39.29 -9.55 21.40
C GLY A 1012 40.25 -10.37 22.28
N GLU A 1013 41.33 -9.72 22.74
CA GLU A 1013 42.28 -10.31 23.69
C GLU A 1013 41.63 -10.61 25.05
N ARG A 1014 40.78 -9.69 25.53
CA ARG A 1014 39.92 -9.89 26.70
C ARG A 1014 38.53 -10.31 26.25
N ALA A 1015 37.80 -11.00 27.14
CA ALA A 1015 36.42 -11.38 26.87
C ALA A 1015 35.56 -10.12 26.71
N ARG A 1016 34.77 -10.06 25.64
CA ARG A 1016 33.86 -8.96 25.35
C ARG A 1016 32.54 -9.20 26.07
N VAL A 1017 32.24 -8.38 27.07
CA VAL A 1017 31.02 -8.51 27.88
C VAL A 1017 30.17 -7.27 27.68
N GLY A 1018 28.88 -7.45 27.43
CA GLY A 1018 28.03 -6.32 27.05
C GLY A 1018 26.56 -6.44 27.38
N TRP A 1019 25.86 -5.32 27.32
CA TRP A 1019 24.41 -5.25 27.52
C TRP A 1019 23.77 -4.27 26.53
N LEU A 1020 22.48 -4.46 26.30
CA LEU A 1020 21.62 -3.47 25.64
C LEU A 1020 21.17 -2.43 26.68
N GLY A 1021 21.33 -1.15 26.36
CA GLY A 1021 21.02 -0.03 27.25
C GLY A 1021 19.63 -0.12 27.88
N SER A 1022 19.55 0.17 29.17
CA SER A 1022 18.30 0.12 29.94
C SER A 1022 18.37 0.96 31.21
N THR A 1023 17.20 1.34 31.74
CA THR A 1023 17.06 2.05 33.02
C THR A 1023 17.57 1.25 34.21
N ASP A 1024 17.61 -0.09 34.11
CA ASP A 1024 18.05 -0.99 35.18
C ASP A 1024 19.56 -1.28 35.14
N ALA A 1025 20.31 -0.67 34.22
CA ALA A 1025 21.76 -0.80 34.16
C ALA A 1025 22.47 -0.29 35.42
N ALA A 1026 21.78 0.48 36.27
CA ALA A 1026 22.27 0.89 37.60
C ALA A 1026 22.64 -0.32 38.49
N LEU A 1027 22.03 -1.50 38.28
CA LEU A 1027 22.40 -2.74 38.98
C LEU A 1027 23.85 -3.17 38.72
N LEU A 1028 24.48 -2.65 37.67
CA LEU A 1028 25.85 -2.96 37.29
C LEU A 1028 26.88 -1.93 37.81
N GLU A 1029 26.45 -0.90 38.55
CA GLU A 1029 27.32 0.20 39.04
C GLU A 1029 28.52 -0.26 39.86
N GLU A 1030 28.38 -1.33 40.64
CA GLU A 1030 29.49 -1.92 41.39
C GLU A 1030 30.19 -3.07 40.63
N VAL A 1031 29.48 -3.73 39.71
CA VAL A 1031 29.96 -4.89 38.94
C VAL A 1031 30.97 -4.47 37.87
N VAL A 1032 30.63 -3.44 37.10
CA VAL A 1032 31.42 -2.97 35.95
C VAL A 1032 32.80 -2.46 36.38
N PRO A 1033 32.95 -1.60 37.41
CA PRO A 1033 34.25 -1.18 37.90
C PRO A 1033 35.08 -2.35 38.47
N ALA A 1034 34.44 -3.30 39.16
CA ALA A 1034 35.13 -4.43 39.78
C ALA A 1034 35.80 -5.37 38.77
N LEU A 1035 35.26 -5.47 37.55
CA LEU A 1035 35.80 -6.30 36.46
C LEU A 1035 36.45 -5.50 35.32
N ALA A 1036 36.63 -4.18 35.47
CA ALA A 1036 37.12 -3.30 34.40
C ALA A 1036 38.51 -3.69 33.82
N ASN A 1037 39.33 -4.41 34.61
CA ASN A 1037 40.63 -4.92 34.17
C ASN A 1037 40.59 -6.37 33.65
N GLU A 1038 39.46 -7.06 33.80
CA GLU A 1038 39.27 -8.48 33.45
C GLU A 1038 38.58 -8.64 32.08
N VAL A 1039 37.69 -7.71 31.70
CA VAL A 1039 36.87 -7.79 30.48
C VAL A 1039 36.89 -6.50 29.65
N ASP A 1040 36.46 -6.61 28.40
CA ASP A 1040 36.16 -5.48 27.53
C ASP A 1040 34.65 -5.20 27.56
N TRP A 1041 34.25 -4.10 28.20
CA TRP A 1041 32.85 -3.70 28.29
C TRP A 1041 32.33 -3.07 26.99
N VAL A 1042 31.25 -3.63 26.43
CA VAL A 1042 30.63 -3.20 25.17
C VAL A 1042 29.15 -2.90 25.38
N VAL A 1043 28.71 -1.68 25.08
CA VAL A 1043 27.33 -1.24 25.30
C VAL A 1043 26.75 -0.72 24.00
N ILE A 1044 25.47 -1.02 23.76
CA ILE A 1044 24.69 -0.41 22.69
C ILE A 1044 23.47 0.31 23.29
N GLY A 1045 23.30 1.59 22.95
CA GLY A 1045 22.25 2.45 23.52
C GLY A 1045 22.69 3.20 24.78
N GLU A 1046 21.75 3.47 25.67
CA GLU A 1046 22.00 4.29 26.87
C GLU A 1046 22.91 3.58 27.88
N CYS A 1047 23.90 4.32 28.39
CA CYS A 1047 24.82 3.87 29.44
C CYS A 1047 24.85 4.91 30.57
N PRO A 1048 24.61 4.52 31.84
CA PRO A 1048 24.76 5.41 32.99
C PRO A 1048 26.11 6.12 32.99
N SER A 1049 26.12 7.42 33.27
CA SER A 1049 27.32 8.26 33.21
C SER A 1049 28.45 7.77 34.13
N VAL A 1050 28.09 7.14 35.26
CA VAL A 1050 29.04 6.54 36.22
C VAL A 1050 29.80 5.35 35.62
N LEU A 1051 29.20 4.63 34.66
CA LEU A 1051 29.79 3.44 34.04
C LEU A 1051 30.63 3.76 32.80
N GLN A 1052 30.35 4.88 32.11
CA GLN A 1052 31.03 5.26 30.87
C GLN A 1052 32.58 5.24 30.94
N PRO A 1053 33.25 5.65 32.05
CA PRO A 1053 34.71 5.60 32.14
C PRO A 1053 35.31 4.20 32.05
N PHE A 1054 34.52 3.15 32.30
CA PHE A 1054 34.96 1.75 32.26
C PHE A 1054 34.56 1.02 30.97
N VAL A 1055 33.71 1.64 30.14
CA VAL A 1055 33.21 1.06 28.88
C VAL A 1055 34.23 1.25 27.77
N LYS A 1056 34.64 0.16 27.12
CA LYS A 1056 35.59 0.18 26.01
C LYS A 1056 34.94 0.62 24.71
N GLU A 1057 33.72 0.13 24.46
CA GLU A 1057 32.93 0.44 23.27
C GLU A 1057 31.52 0.85 23.66
N LEU A 1058 31.14 2.07 23.30
CA LEU A 1058 29.78 2.58 23.44
C LEU A 1058 29.23 2.88 22.05
N HIS A 1059 28.27 2.08 21.62
CA HIS A 1059 27.57 2.20 20.35
C HIS A 1059 26.27 2.97 20.55
N PRO A 1060 25.88 3.88 19.62
CA PRO A 1060 24.61 4.58 19.71
C PRO A 1060 23.42 3.59 19.61
N ALA A 1061 22.26 4.03 20.09
CA ALA A 1061 21.01 3.30 19.83
C ALA A 1061 20.81 3.19 18.31
N VAL A 1062 20.28 2.04 17.87
CA VAL A 1062 20.03 1.76 16.45
C VAL A 1062 18.54 1.52 16.24
N GLU A 1063 18.08 1.80 15.03
CA GLU A 1063 16.71 1.52 14.62
C GLU A 1063 16.32 0.06 14.90
N PRO A 1064 15.09 -0.22 15.36
CA PRO A 1064 14.66 -1.57 15.75
C PRO A 1064 14.91 -2.64 14.68
N GLY A 1065 14.74 -2.31 13.40
CA GLY A 1065 14.99 -3.22 12.27
C GLY A 1065 16.46 -3.58 12.05
N GLN A 1066 17.40 -2.76 12.55
CA GLN A 1066 18.84 -2.99 12.44
C GLN A 1066 19.44 -3.59 13.72
N LEU A 1067 18.68 -3.61 14.82
CA LEU A 1067 19.16 -4.02 16.14
C LEU A 1067 19.77 -5.43 16.14
N GLY A 1068 19.13 -6.41 15.51
CA GLY A 1068 19.64 -7.78 15.45
C GLY A 1068 21.01 -7.88 14.78
N LEU A 1069 21.19 -7.18 13.65
CA LEU A 1069 22.47 -7.12 12.95
C LEU A 1069 23.52 -6.37 13.80
N ALA A 1070 23.15 -5.27 14.45
CA ALA A 1070 24.05 -4.51 15.31
C ALA A 1070 24.53 -5.36 16.49
N LEU A 1071 23.60 -6.01 17.21
CA LEU A 1071 23.90 -6.90 18.32
C LEU A 1071 24.82 -8.05 17.91
N ALA A 1072 24.54 -8.74 16.80
CA ALA A 1072 25.39 -9.83 16.33
C ALA A 1072 26.84 -9.38 16.04
N ALA A 1073 27.02 -8.16 15.53
CA ALA A 1073 28.35 -7.63 15.21
C ALA A 1073 29.15 -7.15 16.42
N LEU A 1074 28.54 -7.03 17.60
CA LEU A 1074 29.28 -6.75 18.84
C LEU A 1074 30.22 -7.90 19.21
N ASN A 1075 29.94 -9.11 18.68
CA ASN A 1075 30.73 -10.32 18.88
C ASN A 1075 30.99 -10.61 20.37
N LEU A 1076 29.93 -10.56 21.19
CA LEU A 1076 30.05 -10.68 22.64
C LEU A 1076 30.41 -12.11 23.04
N ASP A 1077 31.37 -12.24 23.95
CA ASP A 1077 31.65 -13.50 24.64
C ASP A 1077 30.61 -13.78 25.74
N LEU A 1078 29.96 -12.74 26.27
CA LEU A 1078 28.91 -12.83 27.29
C LEU A 1078 27.98 -11.60 27.23
N ALA A 1079 26.67 -11.83 27.33
CA ALA A 1079 25.67 -10.76 27.43
C ALA A 1079 25.08 -10.68 28.84
N LEU A 1080 24.87 -9.45 29.32
CA LEU A 1080 24.20 -9.17 30.60
C LEU A 1080 22.82 -8.57 30.35
N VAL A 1081 21.80 -9.07 31.06
CA VAL A 1081 20.43 -8.55 31.03
C VAL A 1081 20.00 -8.20 32.46
N PRO A 1082 20.38 -7.02 32.98
CA PRO A 1082 19.98 -6.56 34.31
C PRO A 1082 18.50 -6.11 34.29
N LEU A 1083 17.73 -6.55 35.28
CA LEU A 1083 16.34 -6.12 35.52
C LEU A 1083 16.10 -5.96 37.02
N ALA A 1084 15.62 -4.80 37.44
CA ALA A 1084 15.24 -4.55 38.84
C ALA A 1084 14.03 -5.42 39.24
N ASP A 1085 13.96 -5.82 40.52
CA ASP A 1085 12.84 -6.63 41.03
C ASP A 1085 11.64 -5.70 41.30
N THR A 1086 10.93 -5.37 40.23
CA THR A 1086 9.77 -4.48 40.22
C THR A 1086 8.60 -5.17 39.55
N LEU A 1087 7.38 -4.73 39.85
CA LEU A 1087 6.18 -5.27 39.21
C LEU A 1087 6.18 -5.07 37.69
N VAL A 1088 6.75 -3.96 37.20
CA VAL A 1088 6.91 -3.65 35.76
C VAL A 1088 7.74 -4.74 35.09
N ASN A 1089 8.91 -5.04 35.64
CA ASN A 1089 9.81 -6.07 35.08
C ASN A 1089 9.26 -7.48 35.29
N ALA A 1090 8.55 -7.73 36.39
CA ALA A 1090 7.87 -9.00 36.62
C ALA A 1090 6.74 -9.26 35.61
N CYS A 1091 6.12 -8.20 35.06
CA CYS A 1091 5.11 -8.30 34.01
C CYS A 1091 5.69 -8.14 32.59
N GLY A 1092 6.99 -7.89 32.46
CA GLY A 1092 7.67 -7.64 31.18
C GLY A 1092 7.90 -8.90 30.34
N SER A 1093 8.53 -8.73 29.18
CA SER A 1093 8.79 -9.83 28.23
C SER A 1093 10.25 -10.29 28.21
N ASP A 1094 10.47 -11.53 27.73
CA ASP A 1094 11.78 -12.17 27.55
C ASP A 1094 12.62 -11.58 26.39
N LEU A 1095 12.15 -10.53 25.73
CA LEU A 1095 12.67 -10.07 24.45
C LEU A 1095 14.19 -9.82 24.44
N ARG A 1096 14.74 -9.13 25.45
CA ARG A 1096 16.18 -8.82 25.51
C ARG A 1096 17.03 -10.09 25.56
N VAL A 1097 16.57 -11.10 26.28
CA VAL A 1097 17.22 -12.42 26.37
C VAL A 1097 17.17 -13.10 25.01
N LEU A 1098 16.00 -13.13 24.36
CA LEU A 1098 15.83 -13.75 23.03
C LEU A 1098 16.69 -13.07 21.97
N GLN A 1099 16.85 -11.74 22.02
CA GLN A 1099 17.67 -10.96 21.09
C GLN A 1099 19.15 -11.34 21.21
N HIS A 1100 19.69 -11.39 22.43
CA HIS A 1100 21.07 -11.82 22.66
C HIS A 1100 21.28 -13.31 22.32
N ALA A 1101 20.34 -14.17 22.70
CA ALA A 1101 20.38 -15.60 22.40
C ALA A 1101 20.37 -15.86 20.88
N SER A 1102 19.60 -15.11 20.10
CA SER A 1102 19.57 -15.21 18.63
C SER A 1102 20.94 -14.91 17.99
N CYS A 1103 21.74 -14.06 18.62
CA CYS A 1103 23.10 -13.75 18.16
C CYS A 1103 24.13 -14.82 18.57
N GLY A 1104 23.74 -15.82 19.36
CA GLY A 1104 24.62 -16.84 19.92
C GLY A 1104 25.37 -16.37 21.18
N HIS A 1105 24.93 -15.30 21.83
CA HIS A 1105 25.56 -14.85 23.08
C HIS A 1105 25.05 -15.68 24.26
N PRO A 1106 25.93 -16.23 25.11
CA PRO A 1106 25.50 -16.72 26.42
C PRO A 1106 25.01 -15.53 27.26
N VAL A 1107 24.02 -15.77 28.12
CA VAL A 1107 23.31 -14.71 28.85
C VAL A 1107 23.35 -14.93 30.36
N VAL A 1108 23.79 -13.90 31.09
CA VAL A 1108 23.56 -13.75 32.54
C VAL A 1108 22.47 -12.72 32.75
N CYS A 1109 21.41 -13.07 33.48
CA CYS A 1109 20.26 -12.19 33.68
C CYS A 1109 19.81 -12.14 35.15
N SER A 1110 19.10 -11.08 35.52
CA SER A 1110 18.44 -11.00 36.83
C SER A 1110 17.41 -12.12 37.03
N ARG A 1111 17.27 -12.60 38.26
CA ARG A 1111 16.25 -13.58 38.68
C ARG A 1111 14.96 -12.83 39.01
N VAL A 1112 14.23 -12.41 37.97
CA VAL A 1112 12.93 -11.74 38.06
C VAL A 1112 11.86 -12.62 37.42
N ALA A 1113 10.65 -12.64 37.99
CA ALA A 1113 9.56 -13.52 37.57
C ALA A 1113 9.08 -13.31 36.12
N GLY A 1114 9.31 -12.12 35.55
CA GLY A 1114 8.92 -11.79 34.17
C GLY A 1114 9.76 -12.47 33.10
N LEU A 1115 10.90 -13.08 33.46
CA LEU A 1115 11.70 -13.88 32.53
C LEU A 1115 11.22 -15.34 32.49
N ALA A 1116 9.99 -15.54 32.00
CA ALA A 1116 9.24 -16.79 32.06
C ALA A 1116 9.78 -17.87 31.10
N GLY A 1117 10.32 -17.48 29.94
CA GLY A 1117 10.97 -18.40 29.01
C GLY A 1117 12.21 -19.08 29.60
N GLY A 1118 12.78 -18.53 30.68
CA GLY A 1118 14.02 -19.02 31.27
C GLY A 1118 13.95 -20.35 32.04
N ASP A 1119 12.79 -21.01 32.13
CA ASP A 1119 12.73 -22.42 32.57
C ASP A 1119 12.94 -23.37 31.40
N SER A 1120 12.66 -22.90 30.17
CA SER A 1120 12.89 -23.62 28.92
C SER A 1120 14.22 -23.27 28.24
N LEU A 1121 14.80 -22.10 28.58
CA LEU A 1121 16.06 -21.61 28.04
C LEU A 1121 17.23 -21.83 29.02
N PRO A 1122 18.39 -22.33 28.57
CA PRO A 1122 19.57 -22.53 29.43
C PRO A 1122 20.27 -21.21 29.81
N LEU A 1123 19.69 -20.45 30.74
CA LEU A 1123 20.15 -19.13 31.20
C LEU A 1123 20.87 -19.18 32.56
N SER A 1124 21.83 -18.28 32.76
CA SER A 1124 22.47 -18.05 34.06
C SER A 1124 21.74 -16.94 34.84
N ARG A 1125 20.92 -17.32 35.81
CA ARG A 1125 20.08 -16.39 36.59
C ARG A 1125 20.69 -16.01 37.94
N VAL A 1126 20.82 -14.73 38.23
CA VAL A 1126 21.41 -14.20 39.48
C VAL A 1126 20.44 -13.30 40.24
N ALA A 1127 20.50 -13.28 41.57
CA ALA A 1127 19.80 -12.28 42.37
C ALA A 1127 20.35 -10.88 42.05
N ASN A 1128 19.56 -9.83 42.34
CA ASN A 1128 19.97 -8.43 42.19
C ASN A 1128 20.95 -8.00 43.31
N GLN A 1129 22.02 -8.76 43.48
CA GLN A 1129 23.12 -8.54 44.44
C GLN A 1129 24.45 -8.56 43.67
N THR A 1130 25.31 -7.57 43.90
CA THR A 1130 26.61 -7.41 43.23
C THR A 1130 27.46 -8.69 43.26
N GLU A 1131 27.52 -9.38 44.41
CA GLU A 1131 28.33 -10.59 44.59
C GLU A 1131 27.90 -11.74 43.67
N GLU A 1132 26.60 -11.91 43.44
CA GLU A 1132 26.10 -12.97 42.56
C GLU A 1132 26.41 -12.70 41.09
N TRP A 1133 26.28 -11.44 40.64
CA TRP A 1133 26.67 -11.02 39.30
C TRP A 1133 28.17 -11.27 39.06
N LEU A 1134 29.03 -10.84 39.99
CA LEU A 1134 30.49 -11.06 39.89
C LEU A 1134 30.83 -12.55 39.83
N ARG A 1135 30.20 -13.38 40.66
CA ARG A 1135 30.40 -14.83 40.67
C ARG A 1135 29.99 -15.46 39.34
N ALA A 1136 28.81 -15.13 38.83
CA ALA A 1136 28.30 -15.70 37.57
C ALA A 1136 29.17 -15.28 36.39
N ILE A 1137 29.54 -14.00 36.28
CA ILE A 1137 30.41 -13.51 35.21
C ILE A 1137 31.76 -14.24 35.25
N ARG A 1138 32.41 -14.32 36.41
CA ARG A 1138 33.70 -15.03 36.54
C ARG A 1138 33.60 -16.51 36.17
N LEU A 1139 32.52 -17.21 36.52
CA LEU A 1139 32.30 -18.60 36.12
C LEU A 1139 32.29 -18.76 34.59
N HIS A 1140 31.63 -17.85 33.87
CA HIS A 1140 31.62 -17.84 32.40
C HIS A 1140 32.98 -17.47 31.78
N LEU A 1141 33.79 -16.67 32.48
CA LEU A 1141 35.14 -16.30 32.05
C LEU A 1141 36.17 -17.41 32.30
N GLU A 1142 35.99 -18.21 33.36
CA GLU A 1142 36.84 -19.36 33.69
C GLU A 1142 36.75 -20.49 32.65
N ASP A 1143 35.53 -20.79 32.18
CA ASP A 1143 35.29 -21.79 31.12
C ASP A 1143 34.55 -21.17 29.92
N ARG A 1144 35.33 -20.57 29.03
CA ARG A 1144 34.82 -19.92 27.82
C ARG A 1144 34.27 -20.92 26.80
N ASP A 1145 34.69 -22.18 26.82
CA ASP A 1145 34.19 -23.21 25.89
C ASP A 1145 32.79 -23.65 26.33
N ALA A 1146 32.59 -23.91 27.62
CA ALA A 1146 31.26 -24.17 28.18
C ALA A 1146 30.32 -22.97 28.02
N SER A 1147 30.81 -21.75 28.23
CA SER A 1147 30.04 -20.52 27.98
C SER A 1147 29.59 -20.41 26.52
N ALA A 1148 30.48 -20.70 25.55
CA ALA A 1148 30.12 -20.70 24.13
C ALA A 1148 29.07 -21.79 23.80
N ALA A 1149 29.21 -22.99 24.36
CA ALA A 1149 28.24 -24.07 24.17
C ALA A 1149 26.85 -23.71 24.73
N LEU A 1150 26.78 -22.98 25.87
CA LEU A 1150 25.53 -22.44 26.39
C LEU A 1150 24.91 -21.41 25.42
N GLY A 1151 25.72 -20.53 24.82
CA GLY A 1151 25.27 -19.61 23.78
C GLY A 1151 24.69 -20.31 22.56
N ASP A 1152 25.31 -21.42 22.12
CA ASP A 1152 24.83 -22.23 20.99
C ASP A 1152 23.53 -22.97 21.32
N ALA A 1153 23.43 -23.52 22.53
CA ALA A 1153 22.21 -24.15 23.01
C ALA A 1153 21.04 -23.15 23.12
N LEU A 1154 21.31 -21.94 23.62
CA LEU A 1154 20.33 -20.83 23.65
C LEU A 1154 19.86 -20.47 22.25
N GLN A 1155 20.79 -20.27 21.30
CA GLN A 1155 20.46 -19.92 19.93
C GLN A 1155 19.62 -21.01 19.24
N ALA A 1156 19.97 -22.28 19.46
CA ALA A 1156 19.23 -23.41 18.92
C ALA A 1156 17.79 -23.46 19.46
N ALA A 1157 17.61 -23.25 20.77
CA ALA A 1157 16.27 -23.20 21.40
C ALA A 1157 15.44 -22.05 20.84
N VAL A 1158 16.03 -20.86 20.67
CA VAL A 1158 15.33 -19.71 20.08
C VAL A 1158 14.90 -19.97 18.64
N ARG A 1159 15.79 -20.54 17.81
CA ARG A 1159 15.49 -20.88 16.41
C ARG A 1159 14.38 -21.93 16.27
N ALA A 1160 14.26 -22.84 17.23
CA ALA A 1160 13.24 -23.88 17.22
C ALA A 1160 11.86 -23.32 17.62
N ASP A 1161 11.79 -22.57 18.73
CA ASP A 1161 10.53 -22.35 19.43
C ASP A 1161 10.13 -20.88 19.63
N TRP A 1162 11.04 -19.92 19.39
CA TRP A 1162 10.83 -18.50 19.74
C TRP A 1162 10.84 -17.54 18.54
N LEU A 1163 10.79 -18.07 17.31
CA LEU A 1163 10.60 -17.29 16.10
C LEU A 1163 9.13 -17.30 15.67
N LEU A 1164 8.68 -16.23 15.01
CA LEU A 1164 7.37 -16.11 14.35
C LEU A 1164 7.30 -16.99 13.09
N ALA A 1165 7.46 -18.29 13.28
CA ALA A 1165 7.39 -19.34 12.26
C ALA A 1165 6.79 -20.62 12.86
N GLY A 1166 6.36 -21.54 12.01
CA GLY A 1166 5.94 -22.88 12.43
C GLY A 1166 4.85 -22.88 13.53
N PRO A 1167 4.99 -23.71 14.58
CA PRO A 1167 4.00 -23.83 15.65
C PRO A 1167 3.74 -22.52 16.40
N ARG A 1168 4.77 -21.69 16.61
CA ARG A 1168 4.63 -20.42 17.32
C ARG A 1168 3.76 -19.46 16.53
N LEU A 1169 3.97 -19.33 15.22
CA LEU A 1169 3.11 -18.51 14.37
C LEU A 1169 1.65 -19.02 14.38
N GLN A 1170 1.44 -20.33 14.41
CA GLN A 1170 0.10 -20.91 14.53
C GLN A 1170 -0.57 -20.61 15.88
N ALA A 1171 0.19 -20.54 16.97
CA ALA A 1171 -0.36 -20.15 18.27
C ALA A 1171 -0.91 -18.70 18.24
N TRP A 1172 -0.27 -17.79 17.51
CA TRP A 1172 -0.74 -16.40 17.37
C TRP A 1172 -2.05 -16.38 16.60
N ARG A 1173 -2.11 -17.10 15.49
CA ARG A 1173 -3.35 -17.30 14.73
C ARG A 1173 -4.48 -17.83 15.60
N GLN A 1174 -4.22 -18.85 16.43
CA GLN A 1174 -5.25 -19.46 17.29
C GLN A 1174 -5.72 -18.51 18.40
N VAL A 1175 -4.83 -17.71 18.97
CA VAL A 1175 -5.23 -16.74 20.02
C VAL A 1175 -5.98 -15.55 19.42
N TRP A 1176 -5.65 -15.17 18.19
CA TRP A 1176 -6.29 -14.03 17.52
C TRP A 1176 -7.62 -14.34 16.86
N LEU A 1177 -8.00 -15.61 16.76
CA LEU A 1177 -9.26 -16.02 16.14
C LEU A 1177 -10.19 -16.68 17.15
N GLU A 1178 -11.50 -16.55 16.89
CA GLU A 1178 -12.53 -17.37 17.51
C GLU A 1178 -12.35 -18.82 17.03
N ARG A 1179 -12.49 -19.79 17.95
CA ARG A 1179 -12.07 -21.18 17.75
C ARG A 1179 -12.72 -21.89 16.57
#